data_AF-A0A919S7U6-F1
#
_entry.id   AF-A0A919S7U6-F1
#
_cell.length_a   1.000
_cell.length_b   1.000
_cell.length_c   1.000
_cell.angle_alpha   90.00
_cell.angle_beta   90.00
_cell.angle_gamma   90.00
#
_symmetry.space_group_name_H-M   'P 1'
#
loop_
_entity.id
_entity.type
_entity.pdbx_description
1 polymer ?
#
loop_
_entity_poly.entity_id
_entity_poly.type
_entity_poly.pdbx_seq_one_letter_code
_entity_poly.pdbx_strand_id
1 'polypeptide(L)'
;MSAHRRLALRGEAPQPGRRQAPDRGRRRAASRTRRLLPLALGVVLLGVGGVVGPGIVTGSFGSGKDQGDQQVSYGALPDDNRTQGMVYAGLKAAASDSLCAGTFSLDEETCSYGPDVAPTGMSVSKDVAPVTAAAPTPDEPRRETGAVPSDAEIVRDEGGASLSVGSPALIPDAAPGEADFIMGTHDVACEADGRSGKRVQVLYLHEFGTPSRYSEYAGSIRNWSAGVDSIYDQSAAETGGSRHIRYVTTPQCRVDVHEVQLPTGALASFDRTIAALQTLGYNRTDRKYLMFADSHVYCGIGTYIADKRPGLGNRNNGGPSYGRVDSGCWSSSVAAVETTHMLGAVLQDSPNSTGGGSCTDNYDLLCRPDRSGKAMRDVCPKQHETRLDCGHDDYFSTNPKQESYLADNWNVALNEFLLRSDGGDDLPDAPNAVAAPSDEPSTAPSNAGQQSSGFADGGGDEPAPSLSSALPTTEAAAAGVEAVLEIRDPTSTSVRLTWSAASPTAKYQVQVDGVTVATTVATRARLIGLRPDSKYAVTISNTELGYAAKGQAQSAPAARPAANTWFVLTNSLTGDDAADLYAARSANGTPVTLGGTDGNAQQQWKLVPAGADTFSLQSKATGKCVGPLGGNPVAGAPLVQGDCSAGGRWRLFATDYGFSLRTSVGGLAVGVGSQRFGEARLLALQSPGRTRHQSWTALPG
;
A
#
# COMPACT_ATOMS: atom_id res chain seq x y z
N MET A 1 -12.49 23.54 47.77
CA MET A 1 -13.46 24.48 48.36
C MET A 1 -12.81 25.85 48.44
N SER A 2 -13.56 26.94 48.25
CA SER A 2 -13.29 28.35 48.66
C SER A 2 -11.91 28.96 48.34
N ALA A 3 -11.79 29.97 47.45
CA ALA A 3 -12.13 31.39 47.67
C ALA A 3 -11.25 32.06 48.78
N HIS A 4 -10.75 33.29 48.73
CA HIS A 4 -10.71 34.42 47.78
C HIS A 4 -10.04 35.62 48.53
N ARG A 5 -9.34 36.50 47.81
CA ARG A 5 -9.23 37.98 48.02
C ARG A 5 -8.68 38.60 49.34
N ARG A 6 -7.84 39.64 49.15
CA ARG A 6 -7.95 41.09 49.53
C ARG A 6 -6.66 41.81 49.05
N LEU A 7 -6.44 43.14 49.00
CA LEU A 7 -7.15 44.41 48.69
C LEU A 7 -6.06 45.52 48.57
N ALA A 8 -6.24 46.76 48.07
CA ALA A 8 -6.94 47.29 46.89
C ALA A 8 -6.77 48.83 46.79
N LEU A 9 -6.38 49.36 45.62
CA LEU A 9 -6.23 50.82 45.34
C LEU A 9 -6.62 51.16 43.89
N ARG A 10 -7.08 52.37 43.54
CA ARG A 10 -8.26 53.22 43.82
C ARG A 10 -8.14 54.43 42.85
N GLY A 11 -9.24 55.08 42.47
CA GLY A 11 -9.28 56.16 41.45
C GLY A 11 -10.25 55.81 40.30
N GLU A 12 -11.58 55.98 40.37
CA GLU A 12 -12.43 57.12 40.81
C GLU A 12 -12.54 58.18 39.68
N ALA A 13 -13.47 58.06 38.70
CA ALA A 13 -14.94 58.29 38.67
C ALA A 13 -15.31 59.71 38.12
N PRO A 14 -16.58 60.11 37.75
CA PRO A 14 -17.89 59.40 37.77
C PRO A 14 -18.88 59.61 36.55
N GLN A 15 -19.75 58.62 36.26
CA GLN A 15 -21.26 58.66 36.14
C GLN A 15 -22.07 59.66 35.23
N PRO A 16 -23.43 59.57 35.07
CA PRO A 16 -24.29 58.40 34.72
C PRO A 16 -25.55 58.67 33.81
N GLY A 17 -26.18 57.59 33.31
CA GLY A 17 -27.65 57.47 33.13
C GLY A 17 -28.27 57.79 31.75
N ARG A 18 -29.52 57.41 31.43
CA ARG A 18 -30.46 56.48 32.11
C ARG A 18 -31.63 56.06 31.15
N ARG A 19 -31.95 54.74 31.12
CA ARG A 19 -33.30 54.11 30.93
C ARG A 19 -34.06 54.10 29.57
N GLN A 20 -34.70 52.93 29.39
CA GLN A 20 -36.05 52.63 28.87
C GLN A 20 -36.27 52.27 27.39
N ALA A 21 -36.78 51.05 27.19
CA ALA A 21 -37.53 50.59 26.02
C ALA A 21 -39.04 50.96 26.15
N PRO A 22 -39.82 50.83 25.07
CA PRO A 22 -40.84 49.77 25.09
C PRO A 22 -40.99 48.99 23.75
N ASP A 23 -41.90 48.01 23.78
CA ASP A 23 -42.14 46.94 22.81
C ASP A 23 -43.26 47.24 21.77
N ARG A 24 -43.38 46.35 20.76
CA ARG A 24 -44.49 46.05 19.82
C ARG A 24 -44.49 46.71 18.44
N GLY A 25 -44.64 45.86 17.40
CA GLY A 25 -45.15 46.31 16.10
C GLY A 25 -44.96 45.39 14.88
N ARG A 26 -45.68 44.26 14.78
CA ARG A 26 -45.84 43.54 13.49
C ARG A 26 -46.61 44.42 12.48
N ARG A 27 -46.21 44.44 11.21
CA ARG A 27 -47.12 44.29 10.04
C ARG A 27 -46.38 44.05 8.72
N ARG A 28 -46.98 43.20 7.86
CA ARG A 28 -46.61 43.01 6.45
C ARG A 28 -47.23 44.12 5.58
N ALA A 29 -46.61 44.44 4.46
CA ALA A 29 -47.29 44.90 3.24
C ALA A 29 -46.50 44.39 2.02
N ALA A 30 -47.18 44.17 0.88
CA ALA A 30 -46.65 43.46 -0.28
C ALA A 30 -46.86 44.22 -1.60
N SER A 31 -46.41 43.60 -2.70
CA SER A 31 -46.58 43.96 -4.13
C SER A 31 -45.49 44.91 -4.70
N ARG A 32 -44.93 44.64 -5.88
CA ARG A 32 -45.63 44.30 -7.12
C ARG A 32 -44.98 43.20 -7.96
N THR A 33 -45.84 42.29 -8.42
CA THR A 33 -45.65 41.40 -9.57
C THR A 33 -45.64 42.16 -10.89
N ARG A 34 -44.82 41.69 -11.85
CA ARG A 34 -45.18 41.63 -13.27
C ARG A 34 -44.65 40.32 -13.88
N ARG A 35 -45.55 39.37 -14.13
CA ARG A 35 -45.35 38.31 -15.13
C ARG A 35 -45.87 38.83 -16.46
N LEU A 36 -45.11 38.67 -17.54
CA LEU A 36 -45.65 38.63 -18.91
C LEU A 36 -44.86 37.59 -19.73
N LEU A 37 -45.49 36.44 -19.91
CA LEU A 37 -45.45 35.56 -21.08
C LEU A 37 -46.93 35.38 -21.51
N PRO A 38 -47.26 34.88 -22.72
CA PRO A 38 -46.39 34.29 -23.74
C PRO A 38 -46.60 34.87 -25.17
N LEU A 39 -45.85 34.38 -26.16
CA LEU A 39 -46.40 33.86 -27.43
C LEU A 39 -45.30 33.17 -28.25
N ALA A 40 -45.69 32.18 -29.06
CA ALA A 40 -44.78 31.35 -29.83
C ALA A 40 -44.79 31.70 -31.33
N LEU A 41 -43.61 31.65 -31.95
CA LEU A 41 -43.28 31.43 -33.37
C LEU A 41 -41.78 31.04 -33.33
N GLY A 42 -41.19 30.16 -34.14
CA GLY A 42 -41.60 29.59 -35.41
C GLY A 42 -40.35 29.50 -36.32
N VAL A 43 -39.70 28.33 -36.32
CA VAL A 43 -38.74 27.78 -37.31
C VAL A 43 -37.85 28.75 -38.13
N VAL A 44 -36.51 28.60 -37.99
CA VAL A 44 -35.57 28.61 -39.15
C VAL A 44 -34.45 27.58 -38.92
N LEU A 45 -34.16 26.79 -39.95
CA LEU A 45 -33.04 25.83 -40.03
C LEU A 45 -31.74 26.53 -40.47
N LEU A 46 -30.66 26.34 -39.71
CA LEU A 46 -29.26 26.33 -40.20
C LEU A 46 -28.49 25.33 -39.32
N GLY A 47 -27.75 24.33 -39.81
CA GLY A 47 -27.35 24.08 -41.20
C GLY A 47 -25.85 24.29 -41.43
N VAL A 48 -25.00 23.79 -40.53
CA VAL A 48 -23.55 23.66 -40.76
C VAL A 48 -23.13 22.25 -40.35
N GLY A 49 -22.75 21.43 -41.31
CA GLY A 49 -22.22 20.10 -41.06
C GLY A 49 -20.75 20.13 -40.69
N GLY A 50 -20.36 19.30 -39.71
CA GLY A 50 -18.99 18.99 -39.38
C GLY A 50 -18.83 17.47 -39.29
N VAL A 51 -18.76 16.81 -40.43
CA VAL A 51 -18.46 15.37 -40.49
C VAL A 51 -16.97 15.18 -40.26
N VAL A 52 -16.60 14.66 -39.09
CA VAL A 52 -15.33 13.97 -38.89
C VAL A 52 -15.64 12.48 -38.99
N GLY A 53 -14.98 11.79 -39.91
CA GLY A 53 -15.36 10.44 -40.33
C GLY A 53 -15.07 9.36 -39.29
N PRO A 54 -15.69 8.17 -39.42
CA PRO A 54 -15.34 7.03 -38.59
C PRO A 54 -13.93 6.52 -38.94
N GLY A 55 -13.13 6.23 -37.91
CA GLY A 55 -11.94 5.40 -38.08
C GLY A 55 -12.35 4.05 -38.66
N ILE A 56 -11.68 3.63 -39.74
CA ILE A 56 -12.07 2.43 -40.48
C ILE A 56 -11.69 1.19 -39.65
N VAL A 57 -12.70 0.55 -39.06
CA VAL A 57 -12.60 -0.86 -38.66
C VAL A 57 -12.46 -1.67 -39.94
N THR A 58 -11.24 -2.09 -40.29
CA THR A 58 -11.00 -3.01 -41.40
C THR A 58 -11.37 -4.42 -40.99
N GLY A 59 -12.67 -4.68 -40.87
CA GLY A 59 -13.21 -6.02 -40.71
C GLY A 59 -12.97 -6.83 -41.98
N SER A 60 -12.10 -7.84 -41.91
CA SER A 60 -12.00 -8.84 -42.98
C SER A 60 -13.17 -9.81 -42.86
N PHE A 61 -14.25 -9.54 -43.61
CA PHE A 61 -15.48 -10.33 -43.54
C PHE A 61 -15.32 -11.74 -44.16
N GLY A 62 -14.83 -12.68 -43.35
CA GLY A 62 -14.98 -14.10 -43.62
C GLY A 62 -16.44 -14.52 -43.45
N SER A 63 -17.08 -14.99 -44.52
CA SER A 63 -18.51 -15.38 -44.51
C SER A 63 -18.72 -16.77 -43.89
N GLY A 64 -18.56 -16.86 -42.57
CA GLY A 64 -18.99 -17.99 -41.74
C GLY A 64 -20.27 -17.66 -40.97
N LYS A 65 -21.19 -18.62 -40.85
CA LYS A 65 -22.40 -18.46 -40.03
C LYS A 65 -22.10 -18.83 -38.57
N ASP A 66 -21.71 -17.85 -37.77
CA ASP A 66 -21.92 -17.84 -36.31
C ASP A 66 -21.81 -16.38 -35.82
N GLN A 67 -22.87 -15.82 -35.24
CA GLN A 67 -22.94 -14.43 -34.75
C GLN A 67 -22.83 -14.36 -33.21
N GLY A 68 -22.01 -15.22 -32.61
CA GLY A 68 -21.77 -15.27 -31.16
C GLY A 68 -20.68 -14.31 -30.70
N ASP A 69 -19.44 -14.52 -31.15
CA ASP A 69 -18.24 -13.83 -30.65
C ASP A 69 -17.50 -13.06 -31.74
N GLN A 70 -17.81 -11.77 -31.91
CA GLN A 70 -16.93 -10.85 -32.64
C GLN A 70 -15.91 -10.24 -31.67
N GLN A 71 -14.78 -10.95 -31.52
CA GLN A 71 -13.61 -10.44 -30.79
C GLN A 71 -13.11 -9.15 -31.46
N VAL A 72 -12.93 -8.08 -30.67
CA VAL A 72 -12.60 -6.75 -31.21
C VAL A 72 -11.16 -6.75 -31.75
N SER A 73 -10.95 -6.49 -33.04
CA SER A 73 -9.62 -6.45 -33.64
C SER A 73 -9.10 -5.02 -33.79
N TYR A 74 -8.01 -4.70 -33.09
CA TYR A 74 -7.34 -3.39 -33.14
C TYR A 74 -6.32 -3.36 -34.28
N GLY A 75 -6.81 -3.14 -35.51
CA GLY A 75 -5.94 -3.01 -36.68
C GLY A 75 -4.97 -1.80 -36.63
N ALA A 76 -5.26 -0.82 -35.77
CA ALA A 76 -4.39 0.32 -35.44
C ALA A 76 -4.74 0.87 -34.05
N LEU A 77 -3.87 1.75 -33.50
CA LEU A 77 -4.23 2.57 -32.33
C LEU A 77 -5.31 3.59 -32.73
N PRO A 78 -6.31 3.87 -31.86
CA PRO A 78 -7.23 4.99 -32.08
C PRO A 78 -6.52 6.36 -31.95
N ASP A 79 -7.13 7.40 -32.53
CA ASP A 79 -6.67 8.78 -32.36
C ASP A 79 -6.83 9.26 -30.90
N ASP A 80 -5.87 10.06 -30.42
CA ASP A 80 -5.91 10.67 -29.08
C ASP A 80 -7.10 11.65 -28.93
N ASN A 81 -7.93 11.47 -27.90
CA ASN A 81 -8.81 12.53 -27.38
C ASN A 81 -8.45 12.91 -25.94
N ARG A 82 -7.46 13.81 -25.82
CA ARG A 82 -6.96 14.36 -24.55
C ARG A 82 -8.04 15.03 -23.69
N THR A 83 -9.11 15.58 -24.28
CA THR A 83 -10.18 16.21 -23.49
C THR A 83 -11.03 15.20 -22.71
N GLN A 84 -11.02 13.93 -23.12
CA GLN A 84 -11.74 12.82 -22.49
C GLN A 84 -10.84 11.85 -21.70
N GLY A 85 -9.52 12.06 -21.71
CA GLY A 85 -8.53 11.14 -21.12
C GLY A 85 -8.01 10.05 -22.06
N MET A 86 -8.46 10.05 -23.32
CA MET A 86 -8.20 8.95 -24.27
C MET A 86 -6.86 9.16 -24.96
N VAL A 87 -5.74 8.79 -24.31
CA VAL A 87 -4.39 8.93 -24.85
C VAL A 87 -3.75 7.57 -25.09
N TYR A 88 -3.61 7.17 -26.36
CA TYR A 88 -3.10 5.85 -26.74
C TYR A 88 -1.59 5.86 -27.03
N ALA A 89 -0.96 7.03 -27.02
CA ALA A 89 0.49 7.17 -27.14
C ALA A 89 1.22 6.25 -26.14
N GLY A 90 2.19 5.48 -26.64
CA GLY A 90 2.97 4.53 -25.84
C GLY A 90 2.41 3.11 -25.76
N LEU A 91 1.11 2.91 -26.03
CA LEU A 91 0.51 1.59 -26.14
C LEU A 91 0.82 0.95 -27.50
N LYS A 92 0.73 -0.38 -27.59
CA LYS A 92 0.82 -1.13 -28.84
C LYS A 92 -0.45 -1.96 -29.02
N ALA A 93 -1.09 -1.89 -30.18
CA ALA A 93 -2.16 -2.81 -30.52
C ALA A 93 -1.61 -4.25 -30.51
N ALA A 94 -2.28 -5.16 -29.81
CA ALA A 94 -1.83 -6.53 -29.67
C ALA A 94 -2.04 -7.33 -30.96
N ALA A 95 -1.14 -8.27 -31.24
CA ALA A 95 -1.30 -9.20 -32.37
C ALA A 95 -2.46 -10.18 -32.10
N SER A 96 -3.14 -10.61 -33.16
CA SER A 96 -4.33 -11.48 -33.08
C SER A 96 -4.07 -12.87 -32.51
N ASP A 97 -2.81 -13.30 -32.47
CA ASP A 97 -2.31 -14.56 -31.93
C ASP A 97 -1.60 -14.40 -30.57
N SER A 98 -1.53 -13.17 -30.03
CA SER A 98 -0.91 -12.88 -28.73
C SER A 98 -1.88 -13.05 -27.57
N LEU A 99 -1.34 -13.15 -26.34
CA LEU A 99 -2.14 -13.22 -25.11
C LEU A 99 -3.10 -12.03 -24.95
N CYS A 100 -2.68 -10.85 -25.42
CA CYS A 100 -3.47 -9.62 -25.37
C CYS A 100 -4.35 -9.41 -26.62
N ALA A 101 -4.58 -10.44 -27.44
CA ALA A 101 -5.39 -10.32 -28.66
C ALA A 101 -6.73 -9.64 -28.35
N GLY A 102 -7.00 -8.53 -29.04
CA GLY A 102 -8.17 -7.70 -28.77
C GLY A 102 -8.02 -6.66 -27.64
N THR A 103 -6.81 -6.35 -27.21
CA THR A 103 -6.49 -5.17 -26.40
C THR A 103 -5.14 -4.56 -26.80
N PHE A 104 -4.46 -3.87 -25.87
CA PHE A 104 -3.10 -3.40 -26.04
C PHE A 104 -2.11 -4.27 -25.25
N SER A 105 -0.91 -4.44 -25.79
CA SER A 105 0.22 -5.10 -25.13
C SER A 105 1.23 -4.04 -24.66
N LEU A 106 1.72 -4.22 -23.43
CA LEU A 106 2.91 -3.52 -22.92
C LEU A 106 4.16 -4.40 -23.11
N ASP A 107 4.02 -5.69 -22.79
CA ASP A 107 4.96 -6.77 -23.07
C ASP A 107 4.22 -8.06 -23.51
N GLU A 108 4.89 -9.21 -23.53
CA GLU A 108 4.34 -10.49 -24.00
C GLU A 108 3.23 -11.06 -23.10
N GLU A 109 3.21 -10.71 -21.81
CA GLU A 109 2.23 -11.20 -20.84
C GLU A 109 1.34 -10.09 -20.25
N THR A 110 1.84 -8.85 -20.18
CA THR A 110 1.13 -7.70 -19.60
C THR A 110 0.30 -6.98 -20.64
N CYS A 111 -1.02 -7.03 -20.48
CA CYS A 111 -2.00 -6.39 -21.33
C CYS A 111 -2.53 -5.10 -20.68
N SER A 112 -3.18 -4.25 -21.48
CA SER A 112 -3.96 -3.12 -20.98
C SER A 112 -5.20 -2.93 -21.85
N TYR A 113 -6.34 -2.69 -21.20
CA TYR A 113 -7.55 -2.26 -21.90
C TYR A 113 -7.39 -0.87 -22.51
N GLY A 114 -6.43 -0.08 -22.04
CA GLY A 114 -6.15 1.27 -22.51
C GLY A 114 -6.82 2.34 -21.65
N PRO A 115 -6.83 3.60 -22.11
CA PRO A 115 -7.37 4.72 -21.35
C PRO A 115 -8.88 4.68 -21.21
N ASP A 116 -9.36 5.17 -20.07
CA ASP A 116 -10.78 5.28 -19.75
C ASP A 116 -11.36 6.67 -19.98
N VAL A 117 -12.60 6.69 -20.44
CA VAL A 117 -13.40 7.91 -20.60
C VAL A 117 -13.75 8.48 -19.22
N ALA A 118 -13.55 9.79 -19.04
CA ALA A 118 -13.94 10.48 -17.81
C ALA A 118 -15.43 10.28 -17.44
N PRO A 119 -15.73 9.81 -16.21
CA PRO A 119 -17.11 9.70 -15.72
C PRO A 119 -17.87 11.02 -15.72
N THR A 120 -19.20 10.95 -15.78
CA THR A 120 -20.06 12.14 -15.76
C THR A 120 -19.78 13.00 -14.52
N GLY A 121 -19.42 14.27 -14.74
CA GLY A 121 -19.11 15.24 -13.68
C GLY A 121 -17.62 15.35 -13.34
N MET A 122 -16.77 14.43 -13.82
CA MET A 122 -15.31 14.53 -13.78
C MET A 122 -14.76 15.13 -15.08
N SER A 123 -13.50 15.56 -15.06
CA SER A 123 -12.80 16.04 -16.25
C SER A 123 -11.30 15.96 -16.02
N VAL A 124 -10.59 15.22 -16.87
CA VAL A 124 -9.12 15.04 -16.81
C VAL A 124 -8.38 16.39 -16.78
N SER A 125 -8.94 17.43 -17.40
CA SER A 125 -8.38 18.79 -17.46
C SER A 125 -8.62 19.66 -16.22
N LYS A 126 -9.31 19.17 -15.18
CA LYS A 126 -9.67 19.96 -14.00
C LYS A 126 -9.48 19.11 -12.73
N ASP A 127 -8.51 19.49 -11.90
CA ASP A 127 -8.25 18.85 -10.61
C ASP A 127 -9.50 18.61 -9.76
N VAL A 128 -9.58 17.42 -9.18
CA VAL A 128 -10.48 17.10 -8.08
C VAL A 128 -9.99 17.84 -6.83
N ALA A 129 -10.90 18.50 -6.11
CA ALA A 129 -10.54 19.19 -4.87
C ALA A 129 -10.19 18.18 -3.76
N PRO A 130 -9.24 18.48 -2.85
CA PRO A 130 -8.96 17.64 -1.68
C PRO A 130 -10.22 17.43 -0.84
N VAL A 131 -10.43 16.18 -0.41
CA VAL A 131 -11.55 15.79 0.49
C VAL A 131 -11.15 15.79 1.96
N THR A 132 -9.86 15.99 2.25
CA THR A 132 -9.30 16.14 3.60
C THR A 132 -8.61 17.49 3.76
N ALA A 133 -8.34 17.90 5.01
CA ALA A 133 -7.39 18.98 5.25
C ALA A 133 -5.99 18.59 4.73
N ALA A 134 -5.25 19.58 4.21
CA ALA A 134 -3.85 19.40 3.84
C ALA A 134 -2.99 19.11 5.09
N ALA A 135 -2.02 18.21 4.94
CA ALA A 135 -0.94 18.04 5.89
C ALA A 135 0.01 19.27 5.84
N PRO A 136 0.76 19.56 6.91
CA PRO A 136 1.81 20.57 6.85
C PRO A 136 2.83 20.27 5.74
N THR A 137 3.22 21.29 4.99
CA THR A 137 4.38 21.20 4.09
C THR A 137 5.64 20.94 4.92
N PRO A 138 6.57 20.07 4.48
CA PRO A 138 7.85 19.88 5.16
C PRO A 138 8.64 21.18 5.31
N ASP A 139 9.14 21.46 6.52
CA ASP A 139 10.18 22.47 6.75
C ASP A 139 11.47 22.05 6.02
N GLU A 140 12.14 22.99 5.35
CA GLU A 140 13.45 22.74 4.74
C GLU A 140 14.48 22.21 5.75
N PRO A 141 15.36 21.25 5.36
CA PRO A 141 16.42 20.74 6.22
C PRO A 141 17.30 21.88 6.74
N ARG A 142 17.55 21.90 8.05
CA ARG A 142 18.40 22.89 8.70
C ARG A 142 19.27 22.23 9.76
N ARG A 143 20.37 22.88 10.14
CA ARG A 143 21.26 22.35 11.18
C ARG A 143 20.50 22.19 12.50
N GLU A 144 20.48 20.98 13.02
CA GLU A 144 19.96 20.66 14.34
C GLU A 144 20.82 21.30 15.44
N THR A 145 20.17 21.97 16.38
CA THR A 145 20.81 22.57 17.57
C THR A 145 20.36 21.89 18.87
N GLY A 146 19.48 20.90 18.79
CA GLY A 146 18.96 20.12 19.91
C GLY A 146 19.89 18.99 20.33
N ALA A 147 19.44 18.21 21.32
CA ALA A 147 20.09 16.94 21.65
C ALA A 147 19.78 15.89 20.56
N VAL A 148 20.72 14.95 20.38
CA VAL A 148 20.51 13.74 19.56
C VAL A 148 19.32 12.95 20.16
N PRO A 149 18.37 12.47 19.33
CA PRO A 149 17.23 11.70 19.82
C PRO A 149 17.68 10.41 20.52
N SER A 150 16.95 10.00 21.54
CA SER A 150 17.25 8.73 22.24
C SER A 150 16.76 7.52 21.44
N ASP A 151 17.39 6.35 21.61
CA ASP A 151 16.91 5.08 21.02
C ASP A 151 15.41 4.87 21.31
N ALA A 152 14.96 5.14 22.55
CA ALA A 152 13.57 5.00 22.98
C ALA A 152 12.62 6.10 22.43
N GLU A 153 13.14 7.18 21.84
CA GLU A 153 12.35 8.15 21.09
C GLU A 153 12.09 7.64 19.68
N ILE A 154 13.16 7.27 18.96
CA ILE A 154 13.08 6.73 17.59
C ILE A 154 12.19 5.48 17.56
N VAL A 155 12.39 4.55 18.49
CA VAL A 155 11.57 3.33 18.61
C VAL A 155 10.08 3.64 18.78
N ARG A 156 9.71 4.71 19.51
CA ARG A 156 8.29 5.08 19.70
C ARG A 156 7.65 5.66 18.44
N ASP A 157 8.44 6.28 17.56
CA ASP A 157 7.95 6.77 16.29
C ASP A 157 7.56 5.62 15.35
N GLU A 158 8.33 4.53 15.39
CA GLU A 158 8.02 3.26 14.70
C GLU A 158 6.92 2.44 15.40
N GLY A 159 6.19 3.02 16.36
CA GLY A 159 5.12 2.35 17.13
C GLY A 159 5.60 1.40 18.23
N GLY A 160 6.90 1.31 18.47
CA GLY A 160 7.51 0.37 19.41
C GLY A 160 7.63 0.86 20.85
N ALA A 161 8.03 -0.08 21.71
CA ALA A 161 8.36 0.14 23.12
C ALA A 161 9.81 -0.26 23.43
N SER A 162 10.49 0.59 24.21
CA SER A 162 11.83 0.35 24.76
C SER A 162 11.85 0.78 26.22
N LEU A 163 11.46 -0.13 27.12
CA LEU A 163 11.35 0.16 28.56
C LEU A 163 12.70 0.20 29.28
N SER A 164 13.73 -0.45 28.75
CA SER A 164 15.05 -0.59 29.36
C SER A 164 16.14 -0.01 28.46
N VAL A 165 16.93 0.94 28.99
CA VAL A 165 17.99 1.64 28.23
C VAL A 165 19.09 0.68 27.82
N GLY A 166 19.42 0.64 26.53
CA GLY A 166 20.46 -0.23 25.98
C GLY A 166 20.02 -1.67 25.69
N SER A 167 18.88 -2.12 26.23
CA SER A 167 18.25 -3.39 25.85
C SER A 167 17.65 -3.33 24.43
N PRO A 168 17.37 -4.47 23.78
CA PRO A 168 16.52 -4.53 22.60
C PRO A 168 15.15 -3.88 22.84
N ALA A 169 14.45 -3.56 21.74
CA ALA A 169 13.13 -2.96 21.76
C ALA A 169 12.11 -3.83 21.00
N LEU A 170 10.82 -3.61 21.23
CA LEU A 170 9.75 -4.39 20.61
C LEU A 170 8.83 -3.47 19.80
N ILE A 171 8.62 -3.77 18.53
CA ILE A 171 7.57 -3.16 17.69
C ILE A 171 6.45 -4.21 17.54
N PRO A 172 5.25 -3.99 18.11
CA PRO A 172 4.08 -4.82 17.81
C PRO A 172 3.77 -4.80 16.32
N ASP A 173 3.32 -5.93 15.77
CA ASP A 173 2.83 -5.96 14.39
C ASP A 173 1.56 -5.10 14.25
N ALA A 174 1.31 -4.56 13.06
CA ALA A 174 0.15 -3.69 12.77
C ALA A 174 -1.19 -4.42 13.02
N ALA A 175 -1.20 -5.75 12.94
CA ALA A 175 -2.29 -6.63 13.33
C ALA A 175 -1.96 -7.42 14.63
N PRO A 176 -2.13 -6.81 15.81
CA PRO A 176 -1.84 -7.45 17.10
C PRO A 176 -2.95 -8.45 17.49
N GLY A 177 -2.69 -9.75 17.36
CA GLY A 177 -3.64 -10.79 17.78
C GLY A 177 -3.55 -12.06 16.92
N GLU A 178 -4.43 -13.02 17.22
CA GLU A 178 -4.65 -14.24 16.43
C GLU A 178 -5.56 -14.01 15.20
N ALA A 179 -6.13 -12.81 15.04
CA ALA A 179 -6.89 -12.45 13.85
C ALA A 179 -5.95 -12.30 12.63
N ASP A 180 -6.38 -12.82 11.47
CA ASP A 180 -5.63 -12.76 10.21
C ASP A 180 -5.26 -11.31 9.87
N PHE A 181 -6.22 -10.40 10.04
CA PHE A 181 -6.03 -8.95 9.93
C PHE A 181 -6.86 -8.19 10.98
N ILE A 182 -6.62 -6.89 11.13
CA ILE A 182 -7.50 -5.97 11.87
C ILE A 182 -8.01 -4.85 10.97
N MET A 183 -9.15 -4.26 11.30
CA MET A 183 -9.58 -2.99 10.71
C MET A 183 -8.96 -1.81 11.46
N GLY A 184 -8.25 -0.96 10.72
CA GLY A 184 -7.64 0.27 11.23
C GLY A 184 -8.65 1.36 11.52
N THR A 185 -8.18 2.41 12.21
CA THR A 185 -8.98 3.62 12.52
C THR A 185 -9.35 4.49 11.30
N HIS A 186 -9.05 4.01 10.09
CA HIS A 186 -9.27 4.66 8.79
C HIS A 186 -9.90 3.68 7.79
N ASP A 187 -10.66 2.72 8.30
CA ASP A 187 -11.48 1.77 7.52
C ASP A 187 -10.70 1.03 6.40
N VAL A 188 -9.51 0.54 6.75
CA VAL A 188 -8.70 -0.36 5.92
C VAL A 188 -8.18 -1.53 6.73
N ALA A 189 -8.06 -2.69 6.10
CA ALA A 189 -7.49 -3.88 6.72
C ALA A 189 -5.95 -3.82 6.80
N CYS A 190 -5.41 -4.32 7.91
CA CYS A 190 -3.97 -4.48 8.12
C CYS A 190 -3.67 -5.92 8.55
N GLU A 191 -2.78 -6.59 7.83
CA GLU A 191 -2.28 -7.95 8.09
C GLU A 191 -0.80 -7.89 8.49
N ALA A 192 -0.44 -8.65 9.53
CA ALA A 192 0.92 -8.81 10.05
C ALA A 192 1.62 -7.45 10.27
N ASP A 193 2.82 -7.26 9.72
CA ASP A 193 3.61 -6.02 9.81
C ASP A 193 3.16 -4.89 8.86
N GLY A 194 2.12 -5.13 8.05
CA GLY A 194 1.63 -4.18 7.06
C GLY A 194 2.51 -4.00 5.80
N ARG A 195 3.67 -4.67 5.70
CA ARG A 195 4.66 -4.46 4.63
C ARG A 195 5.06 -5.74 3.88
N SER A 196 5.14 -6.87 4.55
CA SER A 196 5.63 -8.14 3.98
C SER A 196 4.55 -8.86 3.15
N GLY A 197 4.98 -9.73 2.23
CA GLY A 197 4.07 -10.50 1.36
C GLY A 197 3.42 -9.68 0.23
N LYS A 198 2.41 -10.27 -0.43
CA LYS A 198 1.68 -9.64 -1.54
C LYS A 198 0.93 -8.40 -1.03
N ARG A 199 1.14 -7.25 -1.67
CA ARG A 199 0.55 -5.97 -1.24
C ARG A 199 0.23 -5.00 -2.40
N VAL A 200 -0.87 -4.25 -2.26
CA VAL A 200 -1.12 -3.05 -3.07
C VAL A 200 -0.35 -1.87 -2.46
N GLN A 201 0.64 -1.33 -3.17
CA GLN A 201 1.34 -0.11 -2.77
C GLN A 201 0.66 1.08 -3.44
N VAL A 202 0.28 2.08 -2.64
CA VAL A 202 -0.25 3.34 -3.16
C VAL A 202 0.90 4.31 -3.37
N LEU A 203 0.94 4.94 -4.56
CA LEU A 203 1.94 5.92 -4.96
C LEU A 203 1.28 7.26 -5.28
N TYR A 204 1.89 8.37 -4.86
CA TYR A 204 1.63 9.70 -5.42
C TYR A 204 2.80 10.07 -6.34
N LEU A 205 2.52 10.31 -7.62
CA LEU A 205 3.55 10.57 -8.63
C LEU A 205 3.53 12.03 -9.07
N HIS A 206 4.71 12.67 -9.13
CA HIS A 206 4.86 13.99 -9.74
C HIS A 206 6.15 14.05 -10.58
N GLU A 207 6.27 15.02 -11.49
CA GLU A 207 7.47 15.15 -12.33
C GLU A 207 8.56 16.04 -11.70
N PHE A 208 9.79 15.87 -12.19
CA PHE A 208 10.85 16.84 -11.99
C PHE A 208 10.50 18.16 -12.70
N GLY A 209 10.66 19.27 -11.96
CA GLY A 209 10.33 20.62 -12.42
C GLY A 209 8.93 21.10 -12.01
N THR A 210 8.05 20.24 -11.48
CA THR A 210 6.77 20.65 -10.89
C THR A 210 6.85 20.73 -9.36
N PRO A 211 6.14 21.68 -8.72
CA PRO A 211 5.91 21.64 -7.27
C PRO A 211 5.11 20.38 -6.91
N SER A 212 5.49 19.70 -5.83
CA SER A 212 4.70 18.59 -5.29
C SER A 212 3.48 19.10 -4.54
N ARG A 213 2.34 18.45 -4.78
CA ARG A 213 1.08 18.60 -4.03
C ARG A 213 0.86 17.46 -3.02
N TYR A 214 1.90 16.66 -2.72
CA TYR A 214 1.80 15.50 -1.83
C TYR A 214 1.17 15.86 -0.48
N SER A 215 1.65 16.91 0.21
CA SER A 215 1.07 17.35 1.49
C SER A 215 -0.40 17.79 1.38
N GLU A 216 -0.85 18.28 0.22
CA GLU A 216 -2.25 18.68 0.00
C GLU A 216 -3.16 17.44 -0.15
N TYR A 217 -2.70 16.41 -0.87
CA TYR A 217 -3.53 15.27 -1.25
C TYR A 217 -3.28 13.96 -0.49
N ALA A 218 -2.20 13.78 0.27
CA ALA A 218 -1.88 12.51 0.94
C ALA A 218 -3.02 11.99 1.83
N GLY A 219 -3.69 12.87 2.57
CA GLY A 219 -4.88 12.53 3.36
C GLY A 219 -6.08 12.11 2.50
N SER A 220 -6.26 12.77 1.34
CA SER A 220 -7.34 12.47 0.40
C SER A 220 -7.09 11.16 -0.35
N ILE A 221 -5.85 10.85 -0.70
CA ILE A 221 -5.43 9.57 -1.28
C ILE A 221 -5.65 8.42 -0.28
N ARG A 222 -5.27 8.61 1.00
CA ARG A 222 -5.59 7.65 2.09
C ARG A 222 -7.10 7.44 2.20
N ASN A 223 -7.91 8.50 2.17
CA ASN A 223 -9.37 8.43 2.20
C ASN A 223 -9.97 7.72 0.97
N TRP A 224 -9.47 8.03 -0.24
CA TRP A 224 -9.95 7.37 -1.46
C TRP A 224 -9.62 5.89 -1.47
N SER A 225 -8.43 5.51 -1.00
CA SER A 225 -7.98 4.11 -0.85
C SER A 225 -8.83 3.31 0.14
N ALA A 226 -9.25 3.93 1.26
CA ALA A 226 -10.23 3.35 2.17
C ALA A 226 -11.61 3.17 1.51
N GLY A 227 -12.03 4.10 0.65
CA GLY A 227 -13.24 3.92 -0.15
C GLY A 227 -13.14 2.79 -1.19
N VAL A 228 -11.95 2.49 -1.72
CA VAL A 228 -11.74 1.30 -2.58
C VAL A 228 -11.91 0.02 -1.75
N ASP A 229 -11.31 -0.03 -0.56
CA ASP A 229 -11.48 -1.14 0.39
C ASP A 229 -12.96 -1.40 0.70
N SER A 230 -13.69 -0.33 1.02
CA SER A 230 -15.12 -0.37 1.31
C SER A 230 -15.98 -0.81 0.12
N ILE A 231 -15.58 -0.53 -1.12
CA ILE A 231 -16.25 -1.06 -2.33
C ILE A 231 -16.08 -2.58 -2.41
N TYR A 232 -14.88 -3.10 -2.17
CA TYR A 232 -14.60 -4.53 -2.20
C TYR A 232 -15.36 -5.28 -1.11
N ASP A 233 -15.35 -4.79 0.13
CA ASP A 233 -16.01 -5.46 1.25
C ASP A 233 -17.54 -5.43 1.11
N GLN A 234 -18.11 -4.29 0.70
CA GLN A 234 -19.56 -4.19 0.47
C GLN A 234 -20.04 -5.04 -0.72
N SER A 235 -19.20 -5.24 -1.75
CA SER A 235 -19.53 -6.14 -2.87
C SER A 235 -19.40 -7.61 -2.46
N ALA A 236 -18.43 -7.95 -1.62
CA ALA A 236 -18.30 -9.30 -1.05
C ALA A 236 -19.50 -9.65 -0.16
N ALA A 237 -19.99 -8.68 0.64
CA ALA A 237 -21.14 -8.86 1.51
C ALA A 237 -22.44 -9.22 0.75
N GLU A 238 -22.61 -8.78 -0.50
CA GLU A 238 -23.76 -9.13 -1.36
C GLU A 238 -23.81 -10.63 -1.70
N THR A 239 -22.65 -11.30 -1.67
CA THR A 239 -22.53 -12.76 -1.85
C THR A 239 -22.19 -13.51 -0.55
N GLY A 240 -22.27 -12.83 0.60
CA GLY A 240 -22.14 -13.41 1.94
C GLY A 240 -20.71 -13.54 2.48
N GLY A 241 -19.71 -12.99 1.78
CA GLY A 241 -18.32 -12.96 2.24
C GLY A 241 -17.86 -11.56 2.65
N SER A 242 -16.55 -11.41 2.83
CA SER A 242 -15.89 -10.14 3.11
C SER A 242 -14.50 -10.16 2.47
N ARG A 243 -14.11 -9.03 1.86
CA ARG A 243 -12.86 -8.87 1.12
C ARG A 243 -12.33 -7.45 1.27
N HIS A 244 -11.11 -7.33 1.80
CA HIS A 244 -10.42 -6.06 1.95
C HIS A 244 -9.19 -5.99 1.04
N ILE A 245 -8.78 -4.80 0.62
CA ILE A 245 -7.55 -4.62 -0.15
C ILE A 245 -6.35 -4.79 0.79
N ARG A 246 -5.43 -5.67 0.40
CA ARG A 246 -4.20 -5.95 1.15
C ARG A 246 -3.16 -4.84 0.92
N TYR A 247 -3.41 -3.64 1.44
CA TYR A 247 -2.54 -2.47 1.26
C TYR A 247 -1.20 -2.59 2.00
N VAL A 248 -0.15 -1.95 1.44
CA VAL A 248 1.00 -1.54 2.26
C VAL A 248 0.54 -0.51 3.28
N THR A 249 0.87 -0.72 4.55
CA THR A 249 0.40 0.13 5.65
C THR A 249 1.52 0.54 6.61
N THR A 250 1.30 1.68 7.27
CA THR A 250 2.14 2.18 8.37
C THR A 250 1.90 1.36 9.65
N PRO A 251 2.81 1.36 10.64
CA PRO A 251 2.60 0.68 11.94
C PRO A 251 1.35 1.13 12.70
N GLN A 252 0.77 2.29 12.35
CA GLN A 252 -0.48 2.80 12.93
C GLN A 252 -1.73 2.35 12.16
N CYS A 253 -1.61 1.33 11.29
CA CYS A 253 -2.66 0.78 10.44
C CYS A 253 -3.39 1.85 9.61
N ARG A 254 -2.61 2.46 8.69
CA ARG A 254 -3.05 3.45 7.70
C ARG A 254 -2.40 3.09 6.36
N VAL A 255 -3.09 3.32 5.24
CA VAL A 255 -2.49 3.19 3.90
C VAL A 255 -1.23 4.04 3.81
N ASP A 256 -0.15 3.38 3.43
CA ASP A 256 1.11 4.01 3.12
C ASP A 256 1.07 4.56 1.68
N VAL A 257 1.40 5.84 1.53
CA VAL A 257 1.38 6.56 0.26
C VAL A 257 2.78 7.06 -0.02
N HIS A 258 3.51 6.34 -0.87
CA HIS A 258 4.87 6.73 -1.24
C HIS A 258 4.82 7.87 -2.28
N GLU A 259 5.37 9.03 -1.93
CA GLU A 259 5.66 10.09 -2.91
C GLU A 259 6.83 9.67 -3.80
N VAL A 260 6.70 9.81 -5.13
CA VAL A 260 7.76 9.51 -6.09
C VAL A 260 7.89 10.63 -7.12
N GLN A 261 9.08 11.22 -7.23
CA GLN A 261 9.41 12.13 -8.32
C GLN A 261 9.92 11.34 -9.53
N LEU A 262 9.22 11.45 -10.65
CA LEU A 262 9.63 10.90 -11.94
C LEU A 262 10.37 11.94 -12.80
N PRO A 263 11.13 11.52 -13.84
CA PRO A 263 11.69 12.44 -14.82
C PRO A 263 10.61 13.26 -15.56
N THR A 264 10.98 14.44 -16.05
CA THR A 264 10.07 15.29 -16.86
C THR A 264 9.61 14.54 -18.12
N GLY A 265 8.31 14.55 -18.39
CA GLY A 265 7.66 13.82 -19.49
C GLY A 265 7.44 12.33 -19.26
N ALA A 266 7.65 11.81 -18.04
CA ALA A 266 7.35 10.43 -17.66
C ALA A 266 5.85 10.17 -17.45
N LEU A 267 5.08 11.18 -17.03
CA LEU A 267 3.63 11.11 -16.89
C LEU A 267 2.88 11.37 -18.22
N ALA A 268 3.60 11.68 -19.31
CA ALA A 268 2.99 11.95 -20.61
C ALA A 268 2.30 10.74 -21.27
N SER A 269 2.66 9.51 -20.88
CA SER A 269 2.04 8.26 -21.31
C SER A 269 2.27 7.13 -20.30
N PHE A 270 1.43 6.09 -20.35
CA PHE A 270 1.43 4.99 -19.37
C PHE A 270 2.71 4.13 -19.42
N ASP A 271 3.18 3.79 -20.63
CA ASP A 271 4.44 3.07 -20.86
C ASP A 271 5.66 3.78 -20.22
N ARG A 272 5.73 5.11 -20.35
CA ARG A 272 6.79 5.95 -19.77
C ARG A 272 6.70 6.02 -18.26
N THR A 273 5.49 6.04 -17.71
CA THR A 273 5.27 6.01 -16.25
C THR A 273 5.79 4.70 -15.68
N ILE A 274 5.43 3.57 -16.31
CA ILE A 274 5.89 2.23 -15.92
C ILE A 274 7.42 2.13 -16.07
N ALA A 275 7.99 2.52 -17.21
CA ALA A 275 9.44 2.45 -17.44
C ALA A 275 10.25 3.30 -16.44
N ALA A 276 9.75 4.49 -16.07
CA ALA A 276 10.37 5.33 -15.04
C ALA A 276 10.31 4.68 -13.65
N LEU A 277 9.16 4.11 -13.28
CA LEU A 277 8.97 3.37 -12.02
C LEU A 277 9.83 2.10 -11.94
N GLN A 278 9.91 1.33 -13.02
CA GLN A 278 10.79 0.15 -13.11
C GLN A 278 12.27 0.53 -13.00
N THR A 279 12.69 1.66 -13.59
CA THR A 279 14.05 2.21 -13.42
C THR A 279 14.34 2.56 -11.97
N LEU A 280 13.33 3.01 -11.23
CA LEU A 280 13.41 3.28 -9.79
C LEU A 280 13.20 2.02 -8.91
N GLY A 281 13.00 0.83 -9.48
CA GLY A 281 12.87 -0.44 -8.75
C GLY A 281 11.44 -0.85 -8.39
N TYR A 282 10.42 -0.07 -8.75
CA TYR A 282 9.01 -0.41 -8.54
C TYR A 282 8.55 -1.49 -9.55
N ASN A 283 9.11 -2.70 -9.43
CA ASN A 283 8.93 -3.83 -10.33
C ASN A 283 8.80 -5.18 -9.59
N ARG A 284 8.48 -5.15 -8.28
CA ARG A 284 8.38 -6.36 -7.46
C ARG A 284 7.17 -7.21 -7.84
N THR A 285 7.35 -8.53 -7.85
CA THR A 285 6.29 -9.50 -8.19
C THR A 285 5.26 -9.71 -7.07
N ASP A 286 5.56 -9.29 -5.85
CA ASP A 286 4.64 -9.23 -4.71
C ASP A 286 3.97 -7.85 -4.56
N ARG A 287 3.96 -7.04 -5.62
CA ARG A 287 3.38 -5.68 -5.62
C ARG A 287 2.42 -5.44 -6.78
N LYS A 288 1.35 -4.69 -6.47
CA LYS A 288 0.52 -3.98 -7.43
C LYS A 288 0.57 -2.50 -7.07
N TYR A 289 0.79 -1.62 -8.04
CA TYR A 289 1.08 -0.21 -7.82
C TYR A 289 -0.12 0.64 -8.26
N LEU A 290 -0.89 1.12 -7.27
CA LEU A 290 -1.99 2.05 -7.48
C LEU A 290 -1.45 3.49 -7.45
N MET A 291 -1.46 4.15 -8.60
CA MET A 291 -0.78 5.42 -8.83
C MET A 291 -1.77 6.57 -8.94
N PHE A 292 -1.71 7.49 -7.99
CA PHE A 292 -2.34 8.80 -8.06
C PHE A 292 -1.35 9.77 -8.70
N ALA A 293 -1.47 9.96 -10.02
CA ALA A 293 -0.53 10.74 -10.81
C ALA A 293 -0.94 12.22 -10.91
N ASP A 294 -0.04 13.13 -10.55
CA ASP A 294 -0.22 14.58 -10.64
C ASP A 294 -0.02 15.03 -12.10
N SER A 295 -1.08 14.87 -12.89
CA SER A 295 -1.08 14.96 -14.35
C SER A 295 -2.51 15.19 -14.89
N HIS A 296 -2.65 15.36 -16.21
CA HIS A 296 -3.93 15.58 -16.91
C HIS A 296 -3.99 14.79 -18.23
N VAL A 297 -3.59 13.51 -18.21
CA VAL A 297 -3.52 12.63 -19.40
C VAL A 297 -4.64 11.59 -19.39
N TYR A 298 -4.85 10.91 -18.25
CA TYR A 298 -5.77 9.78 -18.13
C TYR A 298 -6.90 10.06 -17.14
N CYS A 299 -8.07 9.44 -17.32
CA CYS A 299 -8.98 9.30 -16.18
C CYS A 299 -8.59 8.08 -15.35
N GLY A 300 -8.58 6.92 -16.02
CA GLY A 300 -8.05 5.65 -15.56
C GLY A 300 -7.24 4.98 -16.68
N ILE A 301 -6.27 4.16 -16.32
CA ILE A 301 -5.63 3.16 -17.20
C ILE A 301 -4.89 2.10 -16.35
N GLY A 302 -5.23 0.83 -16.58
CA GLY A 302 -4.70 -0.31 -15.84
C GLY A 302 -3.99 -1.36 -16.69
N THR A 303 -3.09 -2.11 -16.08
CA THR A 303 -2.57 -3.39 -16.59
C THR A 303 -3.42 -4.55 -16.11
N TYR A 304 -3.57 -5.59 -16.92
CA TYR A 304 -4.11 -6.89 -16.52
C TYR A 304 -3.33 -8.02 -17.20
N ILE A 305 -3.46 -9.25 -16.71
CA ILE A 305 -2.96 -10.45 -17.41
C ILE A 305 -4.17 -11.25 -17.88
N ALA A 306 -4.25 -11.57 -19.18
CA ALA A 306 -5.34 -12.37 -19.75
C ALA A 306 -5.17 -13.84 -19.37
N ASP A 307 -5.45 -14.16 -18.11
CA ASP A 307 -5.33 -15.49 -17.54
C ASP A 307 -6.65 -15.86 -16.88
N LYS A 308 -7.35 -16.83 -17.48
CA LYS A 308 -8.66 -17.27 -17.01
C LYS A 308 -8.63 -18.47 -16.09
N ARG A 309 -7.45 -19.03 -15.79
CA ARG A 309 -7.34 -20.25 -14.98
C ARG A 309 -7.97 -20.01 -13.60
N PRO A 310 -8.87 -20.89 -13.12
CA PRO A 310 -9.39 -20.78 -11.77
C PRO A 310 -8.28 -21.10 -10.74
N GLY A 311 -8.44 -20.59 -9.52
CA GLY A 311 -7.57 -20.91 -8.38
C GLY A 311 -6.21 -20.20 -8.35
N LEU A 312 -5.38 -20.60 -7.37
CA LEU A 312 -4.18 -19.85 -6.96
C LEU A 312 -3.12 -19.68 -8.05
N GLY A 313 -3.00 -20.62 -8.98
CA GLY A 313 -2.01 -20.59 -10.07
C GLY A 313 -2.25 -19.53 -11.16
N ASN A 314 -3.30 -18.72 -11.04
CA ASN A 314 -3.57 -17.61 -11.96
C ASN A 314 -2.50 -16.51 -11.84
N ARG A 315 -1.96 -16.02 -12.96
CA ARG A 315 -0.92 -14.99 -12.96
C ARG A 315 -1.34 -13.65 -12.36
N ASN A 316 -2.64 -13.36 -12.26
CA ASN A 316 -3.14 -12.16 -11.59
C ASN A 316 -2.92 -12.17 -10.06
N ASN A 317 -2.57 -13.33 -9.46
CA ASN A 317 -2.00 -13.45 -8.11
C ASN A 317 -0.53 -13.03 -8.00
N GLY A 318 0.09 -12.58 -9.09
CA GLY A 318 1.40 -11.95 -9.12
C GLY A 318 1.34 -10.50 -9.58
N GLY A 319 2.52 -9.93 -9.72
CA GLY A 319 2.79 -8.63 -10.33
C GLY A 319 4.19 -8.64 -10.98
N PRO A 320 4.80 -7.47 -11.24
CA PRO A 320 4.24 -6.15 -10.96
C PRO A 320 3.01 -5.86 -11.81
N SER A 321 2.01 -5.20 -11.22
CA SER A 321 0.86 -4.63 -11.95
C SER A 321 0.77 -3.13 -11.66
N TYR A 322 0.21 -2.36 -12.59
CA TYR A 322 0.18 -0.91 -12.55
C TYR A 322 -1.22 -0.40 -12.89
N GLY A 323 -1.76 0.51 -12.08
CA GLY A 323 -3.05 1.16 -12.31
C GLY A 323 -2.94 2.65 -12.03
N ARG A 324 -3.29 3.50 -12.99
CA ARG A 324 -3.03 4.95 -12.94
C ARG A 324 -4.31 5.76 -13.01
N VAL A 325 -4.45 6.70 -12.06
CA VAL A 325 -5.53 7.69 -12.01
C VAL A 325 -4.90 9.08 -11.95
N ASP A 326 -5.25 9.99 -12.87
CA ASP A 326 -4.73 11.36 -12.84
C ASP A 326 -5.62 12.33 -12.04
N SER A 327 -5.10 13.51 -11.71
CA SER A 327 -5.70 14.44 -10.74
C SER A 327 -7.09 14.97 -11.10
N GLY A 328 -7.49 14.93 -12.38
CA GLY A 328 -8.85 15.26 -12.81
C GLY A 328 -9.90 14.16 -12.57
N CYS A 329 -9.48 12.98 -12.12
CA CYS A 329 -10.32 11.80 -11.88
C CYS A 329 -10.05 11.08 -10.54
N TRP A 330 -9.25 11.64 -9.64
CA TRP A 330 -8.98 11.03 -8.33
C TRP A 330 -10.28 10.80 -7.52
N SER A 331 -10.66 9.54 -7.37
CA SER A 331 -11.79 9.09 -6.54
C SER A 331 -11.59 7.63 -6.12
N SER A 332 -12.40 7.17 -5.16
CA SER A 332 -12.47 5.74 -4.82
C SER A 332 -13.02 4.89 -5.96
N SER A 333 -13.98 5.38 -6.75
CA SER A 333 -14.58 4.60 -7.83
C SER A 333 -13.60 4.36 -8.98
N VAL A 334 -12.88 5.39 -9.45
CA VAL A 334 -11.91 5.23 -10.54
C VAL A 334 -10.72 4.40 -10.05
N ALA A 335 -10.21 4.67 -8.84
CA ALA A 335 -9.14 3.85 -8.26
C ALA A 335 -9.55 2.38 -8.04
N ALA A 336 -10.83 2.11 -7.74
CA ALA A 336 -11.35 0.76 -7.64
C ALA A 336 -11.45 0.07 -9.01
N VAL A 337 -11.81 0.77 -10.08
CA VAL A 337 -11.77 0.23 -11.46
C VAL A 337 -10.36 -0.20 -11.83
N GLU A 338 -9.36 0.70 -11.70
CA GLU A 338 -7.97 0.37 -12.01
C GLU A 338 -7.42 -0.77 -11.15
N THR A 339 -7.81 -0.81 -9.87
CA THR A 339 -7.45 -1.91 -8.97
C THR A 339 -8.04 -3.22 -9.46
N THR A 340 -9.32 -3.25 -9.83
CA THR A 340 -10.01 -4.46 -10.31
C THR A 340 -9.42 -4.95 -11.65
N HIS A 341 -9.00 -4.04 -12.53
CA HIS A 341 -8.21 -4.40 -13.72
C HIS A 341 -6.86 -5.02 -13.34
N MET A 342 -6.11 -4.44 -12.39
CA MET A 342 -4.87 -5.03 -11.88
C MET A 342 -5.07 -6.40 -11.20
N LEU A 343 -6.28 -6.73 -10.73
CA LEU A 343 -6.61 -8.05 -10.16
C LEU A 343 -7.10 -9.06 -11.21
N GLY A 344 -7.21 -8.66 -12.49
CA GLY A 344 -7.50 -9.55 -13.62
C GLY A 344 -8.90 -9.45 -14.22
N ALA A 345 -9.70 -8.44 -13.87
CA ALA A 345 -11.03 -8.21 -14.45
C ALA A 345 -11.03 -7.11 -15.54
N VAL A 346 -12.12 -6.90 -16.28
CA VAL A 346 -13.11 -7.93 -16.66
C VAL A 346 -12.49 -8.71 -17.82
N LEU A 347 -12.42 -10.05 -17.76
CA LEU A 347 -11.81 -10.81 -18.86
C LEU A 347 -12.68 -10.73 -20.14
N GLN A 348 -12.06 -10.94 -21.30
CA GLN A 348 -12.78 -10.85 -22.58
C GLN A 348 -13.84 -11.94 -22.75
N ASP A 349 -13.63 -13.11 -22.15
CA ASP A 349 -14.50 -14.28 -22.22
C ASP A 349 -15.42 -14.45 -21.00
N SER A 350 -15.51 -13.44 -20.12
CA SER A 350 -16.57 -13.41 -19.12
C SER A 350 -17.94 -13.25 -19.79
N PRO A 351 -19.03 -13.67 -19.12
CA PRO A 351 -20.36 -13.19 -19.41
C PRO A 351 -20.36 -11.67 -19.48
N ASN A 352 -21.27 -11.14 -20.30
CA ASN A 352 -21.58 -9.72 -20.43
C ASN A 352 -20.40 -8.79 -20.79
N SER A 353 -19.20 -9.33 -21.06
CA SER A 353 -18.01 -8.58 -21.40
C SER A 353 -18.20 -7.78 -22.69
N THR A 354 -17.68 -6.56 -22.72
CA THR A 354 -17.49 -5.77 -23.95
C THR A 354 -16.34 -6.33 -24.81
N GLY A 355 -15.41 -7.09 -24.21
CA GLY A 355 -14.11 -7.40 -24.77
C GLY A 355 -13.11 -6.23 -24.71
N GLY A 356 -13.52 -5.05 -24.24
CA GLY A 356 -12.71 -3.83 -24.19
C GLY A 356 -12.32 -3.37 -22.78
N GLY A 357 -12.55 -4.20 -21.74
CA GLY A 357 -12.24 -3.89 -20.34
C GLY A 357 -13.44 -3.45 -19.50
N SER A 358 -14.62 -3.51 -20.09
CA SER A 358 -15.91 -3.14 -19.51
C SER A 358 -16.93 -4.29 -19.69
N CYS A 359 -18.09 -4.17 -19.10
CA CYS A 359 -19.21 -5.11 -19.20
C CYS A 359 -20.51 -4.38 -19.58
N THR A 360 -21.56 -5.11 -19.96
CA THR A 360 -22.79 -4.49 -20.51
C THR A 360 -23.83 -4.09 -19.47
N ASP A 361 -23.66 -4.42 -18.19
CA ASP A 361 -24.71 -4.28 -17.17
C ASP A 361 -24.65 -2.94 -16.46
N ASN A 362 -25.40 -1.98 -17.00
CA ASN A 362 -25.36 -0.58 -16.61
C ASN A 362 -25.64 -0.42 -15.12
N TYR A 363 -24.92 0.53 -14.50
CA TYR A 363 -24.82 0.74 -13.05
C TYR A 363 -23.97 -0.25 -12.27
N ASP A 364 -23.29 -1.23 -12.87
CA ASP A 364 -22.11 -1.85 -12.25
C ASP A 364 -20.88 -0.90 -12.35
N LEU A 365 -19.92 -1.01 -11.43
CA LEU A 365 -18.73 -0.14 -11.40
C LEU A 365 -17.84 -0.25 -12.64
N LEU A 366 -17.65 -1.45 -13.20
CA LEU A 366 -16.82 -1.66 -14.39
C LEU A 366 -17.64 -1.60 -15.70
N CYS A 367 -18.96 -1.72 -15.64
CA CYS A 367 -19.82 -1.66 -16.82
C CYS A 367 -20.14 -0.22 -17.24
N ARG A 368 -19.45 0.27 -18.27
CA ARG A 368 -19.65 1.59 -18.91
C ARG A 368 -19.51 1.51 -20.44
N PRO A 369 -20.12 2.44 -21.20
CA PRO A 369 -19.92 2.51 -22.65
C PRO A 369 -18.44 2.67 -23.00
N ASP A 370 -17.95 1.77 -23.85
CA ASP A 370 -16.57 1.75 -24.33
C ASP A 370 -16.52 1.72 -25.87
N ARG A 371 -15.32 1.53 -26.41
CA ARG A 371 -15.08 1.50 -27.86
C ARG A 371 -15.58 0.24 -28.57
N SER A 372 -16.06 -0.78 -27.85
CA SER A 372 -16.69 -1.96 -28.47
C SER A 372 -18.01 -1.59 -29.17
N GLY A 373 -18.68 -0.53 -28.70
CA GLY A 373 -20.01 -0.16 -29.15
C GLY A 373 -21.12 -1.12 -28.74
N LYS A 374 -20.85 -2.12 -27.87
CA LYS A 374 -21.90 -2.97 -27.30
C LYS A 374 -22.88 -2.11 -26.49
N ALA A 375 -24.17 -2.42 -26.60
CA ALA A 375 -25.22 -1.65 -25.93
C ALA A 375 -25.31 -2.01 -24.45
N MET A 376 -25.37 -0.98 -23.59
CA MET A 376 -25.60 -1.14 -22.15
C MET A 376 -27.03 -1.64 -21.88
N ARG A 377 -27.19 -2.44 -20.82
CA ARG A 377 -28.44 -3.03 -20.34
C ARG A 377 -28.76 -2.47 -18.95
N ASP A 378 -29.91 -1.84 -18.78
CA ASP A 378 -30.37 -1.36 -17.47
C ASP A 378 -30.91 -2.52 -16.60
N VAL A 379 -30.03 -3.42 -16.15
CA VAL A 379 -30.39 -4.56 -15.28
C VAL A 379 -30.00 -4.35 -13.82
N CYS A 380 -28.96 -3.56 -13.54
CA CYS A 380 -28.52 -3.29 -12.17
C CYS A 380 -29.27 -2.10 -11.56
N PRO A 381 -29.49 -2.11 -10.24
CA PRO A 381 -30.06 -0.98 -9.56
C PRO A 381 -28.95 0.06 -9.27
N LYS A 382 -29.29 1.36 -9.38
CA LYS A 382 -28.32 2.47 -9.41
C LYS A 382 -27.29 2.53 -8.28
N GLN A 383 -27.60 1.97 -7.11
CA GLN A 383 -26.63 1.93 -6.01
C GLN A 383 -25.40 1.03 -6.29
N HIS A 384 -25.42 0.23 -7.36
CA HIS A 384 -24.26 -0.57 -7.79
C HIS A 384 -23.17 0.26 -8.48
N GLU A 385 -23.35 1.57 -8.72
CA GLU A 385 -22.30 2.45 -9.27
C GLU A 385 -21.03 2.49 -8.38
N THR A 386 -21.09 1.89 -7.18
CA THR A 386 -19.98 1.62 -6.26
C THR A 386 -19.98 0.16 -5.75
N ARG A 387 -20.29 -0.79 -6.64
CA ARG A 387 -20.27 -2.24 -6.42
C ARG A 387 -19.59 -2.98 -7.56
N LEU A 388 -19.00 -4.13 -7.23
CA LEU A 388 -18.39 -5.04 -8.18
C LEU A 388 -19.34 -6.18 -8.54
N ASP A 389 -19.43 -6.46 -9.84
CA ASP A 389 -20.11 -7.61 -10.45
C ASP A 389 -21.56 -7.76 -9.98
N CYS A 390 -22.39 -6.81 -10.42
CA CYS A 390 -23.83 -6.93 -10.36
C CYS A 390 -24.34 -8.15 -11.17
N GLY A 391 -24.83 -9.17 -10.46
CA GLY A 391 -25.20 -10.47 -11.05
C GLY A 391 -24.37 -11.60 -10.46
N HIS A 392 -23.12 -11.27 -10.12
CA HIS A 392 -22.11 -12.11 -9.48
C HIS A 392 -21.70 -13.28 -10.38
N ASP A 393 -21.55 -12.98 -11.68
CA ASP A 393 -21.28 -13.93 -12.76
C ASP A 393 -20.19 -13.49 -13.76
N ASP A 394 -19.74 -12.24 -13.76
CA ASP A 394 -18.73 -11.74 -14.70
C ASP A 394 -17.28 -11.86 -14.21
N TYR A 395 -16.98 -11.38 -12.99
CA TYR A 395 -15.60 -11.24 -12.52
C TYR A 395 -15.37 -11.26 -10.99
N PHE A 396 -16.39 -11.13 -10.14
CA PHE A 396 -16.26 -11.02 -8.69
C PHE A 396 -17.44 -11.63 -7.93
N SER A 397 -17.18 -12.69 -7.15
CA SER A 397 -18.17 -13.24 -6.23
C SER A 397 -17.48 -14.02 -5.10
N THR A 398 -17.86 -13.80 -3.83
CA THR A 398 -17.36 -14.66 -2.73
C THR A 398 -18.13 -15.98 -2.59
N ASN A 399 -19.24 -16.14 -3.32
CA ASN A 399 -20.04 -17.36 -3.36
C ASN A 399 -20.59 -17.56 -4.79
N PRO A 400 -19.72 -17.88 -5.77
CA PRO A 400 -20.15 -18.07 -7.14
C PRO A 400 -21.11 -19.26 -7.21
N LYS A 401 -22.20 -19.10 -7.98
CA LYS A 401 -23.14 -20.21 -8.23
C LYS A 401 -22.40 -21.34 -8.94
N GLN A 402 -22.69 -22.58 -8.56
CA GLN A 402 -22.23 -23.75 -9.33
C GLN A 402 -22.68 -23.59 -10.80
N GLU A 403 -21.82 -23.98 -11.73
CA GLU A 403 -22.01 -23.81 -13.19
C GLU A 403 -22.03 -22.35 -13.69
N SER A 404 -21.70 -21.34 -12.87
CA SER A 404 -21.41 -19.98 -13.37
C SER A 404 -20.00 -19.89 -13.95
N TYR A 405 -19.74 -18.88 -14.77
CA TYR A 405 -18.39 -18.62 -15.30
C TYR A 405 -17.32 -18.54 -14.19
N LEU A 406 -17.67 -17.95 -13.04
CA LEU A 406 -16.80 -17.80 -11.87
C LEU A 406 -16.58 -19.08 -11.05
N ALA A 407 -17.28 -20.18 -11.35
CA ALA A 407 -16.96 -21.49 -10.80
C ALA A 407 -15.77 -22.14 -11.54
N ASP A 408 -15.68 -21.93 -12.86
CA ASP A 408 -14.70 -22.61 -13.74
C ASP A 408 -13.58 -21.69 -14.26
N ASN A 409 -13.65 -20.37 -14.04
CA ASN A 409 -12.70 -19.38 -14.55
C ASN A 409 -12.23 -18.41 -13.44
N TRP A 410 -11.38 -17.46 -13.80
CA TRP A 410 -10.81 -16.50 -12.86
C TRP A 410 -11.89 -15.63 -12.18
N ASN A 411 -11.81 -15.56 -10.85
CA ASN A 411 -12.69 -14.78 -10.00
C ASN A 411 -11.82 -13.90 -9.09
N VAL A 412 -11.97 -12.57 -9.21
CA VAL A 412 -11.16 -11.59 -8.48
C VAL A 412 -11.29 -11.74 -6.96
N ALA A 413 -12.39 -12.28 -6.44
CA ALA A 413 -12.57 -12.55 -5.02
C ALA A 413 -11.62 -13.64 -4.48
N LEU A 414 -10.88 -14.35 -5.34
CA LEU A 414 -9.84 -15.33 -4.99
C LEU A 414 -8.42 -14.73 -5.07
N ASN A 415 -8.28 -13.43 -5.38
CA ASN A 415 -6.97 -12.81 -5.54
C ASN A 415 -6.23 -12.63 -4.20
N GLU A 416 -4.99 -13.10 -4.10
CA GLU A 416 -4.17 -13.04 -2.89
C GLU A 416 -3.74 -11.61 -2.49
N PHE A 417 -3.96 -10.60 -3.34
CA PHE A 417 -3.87 -9.18 -2.96
C PHE A 417 -5.13 -8.67 -2.23
N LEU A 418 -6.07 -9.56 -1.93
CA LEU A 418 -7.17 -9.34 -1.00
C LEU A 418 -6.92 -10.06 0.33
N LEU A 419 -7.48 -9.51 1.40
CA LEU A 419 -7.62 -10.15 2.70
C LEU A 419 -9.03 -10.72 2.83
N ARG A 420 -9.16 -11.83 3.56
CA ARG A 420 -10.40 -12.58 3.73
C ARG A 420 -10.75 -12.65 5.21
N SER A 421 -12.04 -12.49 5.51
CA SER A 421 -12.57 -12.48 6.89
C SER A 421 -13.35 -13.75 7.24
N ASP A 422 -13.36 -14.72 6.30
CA ASP A 422 -14.09 -15.98 6.39
C ASP A 422 -13.29 -17.10 7.11
N GLY A 423 -12.07 -16.79 7.60
CA GLY A 423 -11.25 -17.68 8.42
C GLY A 423 -10.74 -18.93 7.69
N GLY A 424 -10.70 -18.89 6.35
CA GLY A 424 -10.25 -20.01 5.52
C GLY A 424 -9.18 -19.59 4.53
N ASP A 425 -7.90 -19.84 4.87
CA ASP A 425 -6.82 -19.89 3.88
C ASP A 425 -6.99 -21.07 2.90
N ASP A 426 -7.78 -22.09 3.30
CA ASP A 426 -8.34 -23.10 2.41
C ASP A 426 -9.30 -22.44 1.41
N LEU A 427 -8.73 -21.96 0.30
CA LEU A 427 -9.44 -21.89 -0.96
C LEU A 427 -9.82 -23.33 -1.34
N PRO A 428 -11.10 -23.63 -1.64
CA PRO A 428 -11.42 -24.93 -2.20
C PRO A 428 -10.63 -25.09 -3.50
N ASP A 429 -9.82 -26.14 -3.59
CA ASP A 429 -9.27 -26.59 -4.87
C ASP A 429 -10.45 -26.71 -5.83
N ALA A 430 -10.40 -25.93 -6.92
CA ALA A 430 -11.39 -26.04 -7.97
C ALA A 430 -11.45 -27.52 -8.41
N PRO A 431 -12.64 -28.14 -8.48
CA PRO A 431 -12.72 -29.54 -8.84
C PRO A 431 -12.04 -29.75 -10.19
N ASN A 432 -10.98 -30.57 -10.20
CA ASN A 432 -10.01 -30.81 -11.29
C ASN A 432 -8.75 -29.91 -11.36
N ALA A 433 -8.33 -29.26 -10.28
CA ALA A 433 -6.98 -28.69 -10.17
C ALA A 433 -5.90 -29.79 -10.28
N VAL A 434 -5.26 -29.93 -11.44
CA VAL A 434 -4.12 -30.84 -11.63
C VAL A 434 -2.88 -30.19 -11.01
N ALA A 435 -2.32 -30.82 -9.98
CA ALA A 435 -1.08 -30.36 -9.36
C ALA A 435 0.05 -30.24 -10.39
N ALA A 436 0.69 -29.07 -10.42
CA ALA A 436 1.88 -28.87 -11.24
C ALA A 436 3.04 -29.75 -10.72
N PRO A 437 3.85 -30.36 -11.59
CA PRO A 437 4.96 -31.20 -11.14
C PRO A 437 6.03 -30.34 -10.44
N SER A 438 6.35 -30.71 -9.20
CA SER A 438 7.41 -30.07 -8.41
C SER A 438 8.78 -30.61 -8.83
N ASP A 439 9.58 -29.79 -9.52
CA ASP A 439 11.00 -30.08 -9.77
C ASP A 439 11.84 -29.80 -8.51
N GLU A 440 11.97 -30.79 -7.62
CA GLU A 440 12.99 -30.78 -6.56
C GLU A 440 14.09 -31.84 -6.80
N PRO A 441 15.39 -31.52 -6.59
CA PRO A 441 16.47 -32.49 -6.76
C PRO A 441 16.53 -33.51 -5.61
N SER A 442 16.57 -34.79 -5.94
CA SER A 442 16.64 -35.88 -4.94
C SER A 442 17.98 -35.94 -4.20
N THR A 443 17.93 -35.95 -2.86
CA THR A 443 18.99 -36.49 -1.99
C THR A 443 18.42 -37.35 -0.86
N ALA A 444 18.60 -38.67 -0.95
CA ALA A 444 18.46 -39.61 0.17
C ALA A 444 19.74 -39.58 1.05
N PRO A 445 19.75 -40.02 2.34
CA PRO A 445 19.60 -41.46 2.64
C PRO A 445 18.97 -41.90 4.00
N SER A 446 18.31 -43.06 3.95
CA SER A 446 18.38 -44.22 4.86
C SER A 446 18.14 -44.14 6.40
N ASN A 447 17.06 -44.84 6.79
CA ASN A 447 16.96 -45.97 7.74
C ASN A 447 16.77 -45.80 9.27
N ALA A 448 15.86 -46.68 9.75
CA ALA A 448 15.55 -47.18 11.10
C ALA A 448 14.40 -46.43 11.85
N GLY A 449 13.38 -47.11 12.41
CA GLY A 449 13.04 -48.54 12.39
C GLY A 449 11.96 -48.88 13.44
N GLN A 450 11.33 -50.07 13.34
CA GLN A 450 10.29 -50.62 14.25
C GLN A 450 8.89 -49.94 14.13
N GLN A 451 7.84 -50.66 13.69
CA GLN A 451 7.00 -51.65 14.43
C GLN A 451 6.15 -50.98 15.54
N SER A 452 4.84 -51.26 15.68
CA SER A 452 4.04 -52.40 15.22
C SER A 452 2.53 -52.12 15.14
N SER A 453 1.80 -52.88 14.29
CA SER A 453 0.40 -53.37 14.44
C SER A 453 -0.75 -52.39 14.81
N GLY A 454 -1.88 -52.35 14.13
CA GLY A 454 -2.36 -53.11 12.96
C GLY A 454 -3.90 -53.26 12.96
N PHE A 455 -4.51 -53.36 11.76
CA PHE A 455 -5.87 -53.86 11.42
C PHE A 455 -7.08 -53.35 12.27
N ALA A 456 -8.01 -52.57 11.70
CA ALA A 456 -9.22 -52.99 10.93
C ALA A 456 -10.31 -53.62 11.84
N ASP A 457 -11.64 -53.52 11.61
CA ASP A 457 -12.43 -53.17 10.42
C ASP A 457 -13.90 -52.83 10.84
N GLY A 458 -14.70 -52.19 9.96
CA GLY A 458 -16.18 -52.08 10.02
C GLY A 458 -16.83 -51.26 11.16
N GLY A 459 -17.98 -50.59 11.01
CA GLY A 459 -18.91 -50.45 9.89
C GLY A 459 -20.37 -50.73 10.30
N GLY A 460 -21.31 -49.80 10.04
CA GLY A 460 -22.76 -50.07 10.08
C GLY A 460 -23.66 -49.15 10.93
N ASP A 461 -24.41 -48.29 10.22
CA ASP A 461 -25.83 -47.90 10.38
C ASP A 461 -26.45 -47.24 11.64
N GLU A 462 -27.23 -46.19 11.33
CA GLU A 462 -28.28 -45.48 12.10
C GLU A 462 -29.53 -46.36 12.40
N PRO A 463 -30.58 -45.91 13.15
CA PRO A 463 -30.96 -44.53 13.53
C PRO A 463 -31.34 -44.28 15.02
N ALA A 464 -31.71 -43.03 15.30
CA ALA A 464 -32.02 -42.45 16.62
C ALA A 464 -33.20 -43.05 17.41
N PRO A 465 -33.34 -42.66 18.69
CA PRO A 465 -34.53 -41.84 19.02
C PRO A 465 -34.23 -40.58 19.84
N SER A 466 -35.06 -39.56 19.61
CA SER A 466 -35.07 -38.28 20.33
C SER A 466 -35.63 -38.39 21.76
N LEU A 467 -34.97 -37.77 22.75
CA LEU A 467 -35.64 -37.22 23.93
C LEU A 467 -34.90 -35.99 24.49
N SER A 468 -35.68 -34.99 24.88
CA SER A 468 -35.21 -33.74 25.50
C SER A 468 -34.97 -33.92 27.00
N SER A 469 -33.85 -33.43 27.51
CA SER A 469 -33.68 -33.05 28.92
C SER A 469 -32.63 -31.95 29.04
N ALA A 470 -32.84 -30.99 29.93
CA ALA A 470 -32.04 -29.77 30.03
C ALA A 470 -31.16 -29.74 31.29
N LEU A 471 -30.05 -28.99 31.18
CA LEU A 471 -29.15 -28.52 32.25
C LEU A 471 -28.21 -29.57 32.88
N PRO A 472 -27.03 -29.16 33.40
CA PRO A 472 -26.52 -27.78 33.51
C PRO A 472 -25.35 -27.48 32.56
N THR A 473 -25.18 -26.18 32.25
CA THR A 473 -23.90 -25.64 31.77
C THR A 473 -22.87 -25.80 32.88
N THR A 474 -22.08 -26.88 32.81
CA THR A 474 -20.81 -26.92 33.51
C THR A 474 -19.84 -26.16 32.63
N GLU A 475 -19.42 -24.99 33.10
CA GLU A 475 -18.36 -24.21 32.44
C GLU A 475 -17.13 -25.12 32.33
N ALA A 476 -16.86 -25.60 31.12
CA ALA A 476 -15.69 -26.42 30.86
C ALA A 476 -14.47 -25.55 31.16
N ALA A 477 -13.78 -25.85 32.27
CA ALA A 477 -12.55 -25.17 32.63
C ALA A 477 -11.63 -25.21 31.41
N ALA A 478 -11.31 -24.03 30.86
CA ALA A 478 -10.54 -23.92 29.64
C ALA A 478 -9.26 -24.75 29.79
N ALA A 479 -9.06 -25.70 28.89
CA ALA A 479 -7.81 -26.43 28.81
C ALA A 479 -6.69 -25.40 28.70
N GLY A 480 -5.71 -25.46 29.61
CA GLY A 480 -4.69 -24.41 29.71
C GLY A 480 -3.97 -24.26 28.37
N VAL A 481 -4.05 -23.06 27.78
CA VAL A 481 -3.43 -22.78 26.48
C VAL A 481 -1.94 -23.08 26.57
N GLU A 482 -1.44 -23.96 25.70
CA GLU A 482 -0.02 -24.29 25.66
C GLU A 482 0.78 -23.05 25.28
N ALA A 483 1.75 -22.69 26.13
CA ALA A 483 2.50 -21.45 26.01
C ALA A 483 3.65 -21.59 24.99
N VAL A 484 3.31 -21.42 23.70
CA VAL A 484 4.22 -21.57 22.56
C VAL A 484 4.76 -20.20 22.16
N LEU A 485 6.08 -20.13 21.91
CA LEU A 485 6.74 -18.98 21.28
C LEU A 485 7.49 -19.46 20.03
N GLU A 486 7.05 -18.98 18.89
CA GLU A 486 7.73 -19.12 17.60
C GLU A 486 8.62 -17.89 17.33
N ILE A 487 9.80 -18.14 16.75
CA ILE A 487 10.78 -17.11 16.40
C ILE A 487 11.24 -17.37 14.95
N ARG A 488 11.02 -16.39 14.08
CA ARG A 488 11.28 -16.49 12.63
C ARG A 488 11.99 -15.24 12.10
N ASP A 489 12.32 -15.28 10.81
CA ASP A 489 12.82 -14.16 9.99
C ASP A 489 13.99 -13.39 10.64
N PRO A 490 15.09 -14.07 11.04
CA PRO A 490 16.21 -13.40 11.68
C PRO A 490 16.99 -12.53 10.68
N THR A 491 17.00 -11.22 10.93
CA THR A 491 17.93 -10.29 10.29
C THR A 491 19.18 -10.13 11.16
N SER A 492 20.13 -9.29 10.74
CA SER A 492 21.29 -8.93 11.55
C SER A 492 20.94 -8.23 12.88
N THR A 493 19.75 -7.65 12.97
CA THR A 493 19.40 -6.63 13.97
C THR A 493 17.96 -6.75 14.49
N SER A 494 17.17 -7.66 13.93
CA SER A 494 15.79 -7.96 14.30
C SER A 494 15.45 -9.46 14.17
N VAL A 495 14.40 -9.91 14.86
CA VAL A 495 13.70 -11.20 14.65
C VAL A 495 12.19 -11.00 14.75
N ARG A 496 11.39 -11.83 14.09
CA ARG A 496 9.94 -11.89 14.31
C ARG A 496 9.61 -12.87 15.43
N LEU A 497 8.68 -12.47 16.30
CA LEU A 497 8.15 -13.25 17.42
C LEU A 497 6.64 -13.47 17.21
N THR A 498 6.16 -14.68 17.46
CA THR A 498 4.72 -15.02 17.43
C THR A 498 4.42 -16.00 18.57
N TRP A 499 3.38 -15.78 19.35
CA TRP A 499 3.06 -16.62 20.52
C TRP A 499 1.55 -16.84 20.69
N SER A 500 1.18 -17.94 21.34
CA SER A 500 -0.23 -18.29 21.60
C SER A 500 -0.91 -17.30 22.56
N ALA A 501 -2.19 -16.99 22.36
CA ALA A 501 -2.91 -16.10 23.26
C ALA A 501 -3.27 -16.78 24.59
N ALA A 502 -2.80 -16.23 25.72
CA ALA A 502 -3.24 -16.66 27.05
C ALA A 502 -4.73 -16.35 27.30
N SER A 503 -5.23 -15.25 26.72
CA SER A 503 -6.65 -14.93 26.57
C SER A 503 -6.83 -13.80 25.53
N PRO A 504 -8.04 -13.55 25.01
CA PRO A 504 -8.30 -12.47 24.05
C PRO A 504 -8.00 -11.04 24.56
N THR A 505 -7.83 -10.87 25.87
CA THR A 505 -7.55 -9.56 26.51
C THR A 505 -6.25 -9.59 27.32
N ALA A 506 -5.46 -10.65 27.21
CA ALA A 506 -4.24 -10.83 27.98
C ALA A 506 -3.18 -9.77 27.63
N LYS A 507 -2.52 -9.28 28.67
CA LYS A 507 -1.38 -8.36 28.57
C LYS A 507 -0.09 -9.10 28.91
N TYR A 508 0.90 -9.04 28.04
CA TYR A 508 2.17 -9.75 28.17
C TYR A 508 3.30 -8.81 28.56
N GLN A 509 4.17 -9.26 29.45
CA GLN A 509 5.53 -8.72 29.60
C GLN A 509 6.47 -9.51 28.68
N VAL A 510 7.24 -8.78 27.87
CA VAL A 510 8.28 -9.34 27.01
C VAL A 510 9.64 -9.06 27.65
N GLN A 511 10.37 -10.13 27.94
CA GLN A 511 11.69 -10.11 28.56
C GLN A 511 12.75 -10.65 27.58
N VAL A 512 13.91 -9.99 27.55
CA VAL A 512 15.10 -10.44 26.83
C VAL A 512 16.24 -10.54 27.83
N ASP A 513 16.86 -11.73 27.92
CA ASP A 513 17.91 -12.07 28.89
C ASP A 513 17.52 -11.72 30.35
N GLY A 514 16.24 -11.90 30.69
CA GLY A 514 15.65 -11.58 31.99
C GLY A 514 15.31 -10.10 32.22
N VAL A 515 15.56 -9.21 31.25
CA VAL A 515 15.24 -7.78 31.33
C VAL A 515 13.94 -7.49 30.57
N THR A 516 12.94 -6.90 31.23
CA THR A 516 11.71 -6.46 30.57
C THR A 516 11.99 -5.35 29.56
N VAL A 517 11.70 -5.60 28.29
CA VAL A 517 11.89 -4.66 27.18
C VAL A 517 10.60 -3.95 26.77
N ALA A 518 9.46 -4.62 26.91
CA ALA A 518 8.15 -4.11 26.51
C ALA A 518 6.99 -4.77 27.29
N THR A 519 5.83 -4.12 27.24
CA THR A 519 4.56 -4.70 27.68
C THR A 519 3.52 -4.47 26.58
N THR A 520 2.84 -5.52 26.12
CA THR A 520 1.96 -5.47 24.94
C THR A 520 0.70 -6.31 25.13
N VAL A 521 -0.33 -6.08 24.31
CA VAL A 521 -1.49 -6.99 24.15
C VAL A 521 -1.42 -7.81 22.85
N ALA A 522 -0.45 -7.51 21.98
CA ALA A 522 -0.21 -8.27 20.76
C ALA A 522 0.26 -9.69 21.05
N THR A 523 0.06 -10.59 20.08
CA THR A 523 0.66 -11.93 20.01
C THR A 523 1.69 -12.07 18.90
N ARG A 524 1.83 -11.05 18.04
CA ARG A 524 2.82 -10.94 16.97
C ARG A 524 3.60 -9.63 17.13
N ALA A 525 4.92 -9.69 17.03
CA ALA A 525 5.78 -8.52 17.16
C ALA A 525 7.18 -8.77 16.58
N ARG A 526 7.87 -7.68 16.26
CA ARG A 526 9.27 -7.67 15.84
C ARG A 526 10.17 -7.18 16.98
N LEU A 527 11.13 -8.00 17.37
CA LEU A 527 12.16 -7.63 18.35
C LEU A 527 13.33 -7.01 17.58
N ILE A 528 13.73 -5.79 17.93
CA ILE A 528 14.68 -4.94 17.19
C ILE A 528 15.83 -4.45 18.08
N GLY A 529 16.88 -3.90 17.46
CA GLY A 529 18.05 -3.38 18.17
C GLY A 529 18.97 -4.48 18.71
N LEU A 530 18.92 -5.67 18.10
CA LEU A 530 19.78 -6.81 18.41
C LEU A 530 21.21 -6.57 17.91
N ARG A 531 22.19 -7.20 18.55
CA ARG A 531 23.54 -7.34 18.00
C ARG A 531 23.53 -8.44 16.94
N PRO A 532 24.29 -8.32 15.84
CA PRO A 532 24.48 -9.40 14.89
C PRO A 532 25.12 -10.64 15.52
N ASP A 533 24.87 -11.80 14.91
CA ASP A 533 25.43 -13.10 15.30
C ASP A 533 25.37 -13.39 16.81
N SER A 534 24.23 -13.07 17.44
CA SER A 534 24.06 -13.11 18.90
C SER A 534 22.79 -13.86 19.31
N LYS A 535 22.90 -14.60 20.41
CA LYS A 535 21.80 -15.35 21.04
C LYS A 535 21.14 -14.54 22.15
N TYR A 536 19.82 -14.64 22.22
CA TYR A 536 18.98 -13.94 23.19
C TYR A 536 17.94 -14.91 23.77
N ALA A 537 17.83 -14.96 25.10
CA ALA A 537 16.76 -15.69 25.77
C ALA A 537 15.50 -14.82 25.82
N VAL A 538 14.46 -15.21 25.10
CA VAL A 538 13.18 -14.48 25.05
C VAL A 538 12.18 -15.18 25.97
N THR A 539 11.47 -14.42 26.79
CA THR A 539 10.36 -14.90 27.61
C THR A 539 9.17 -13.97 27.48
N ILE A 540 8.03 -14.51 27.05
CA ILE A 540 6.73 -13.85 27.02
C ILE A 540 5.96 -14.35 28.22
N SER A 541 5.41 -13.46 29.06
CA SER A 541 4.75 -13.87 30.29
C SER A 541 3.53 -13.03 30.64
N ASN A 542 2.53 -13.66 31.25
CA ASN A 542 1.46 -12.99 31.98
C ASN A 542 1.38 -13.64 33.37
N THR A 543 1.72 -12.87 34.41
CA THR A 543 1.80 -13.35 35.79
C THR A 543 0.43 -13.59 36.44
N GLU A 544 -0.63 -12.95 35.94
CA GLU A 544 -2.00 -13.07 36.47
C GLU A 544 -2.64 -14.38 35.98
N LEU A 545 -2.32 -14.80 34.76
CA LEU A 545 -2.80 -16.03 34.11
C LEU A 545 -1.84 -17.22 34.26
N GLY A 546 -0.67 -17.04 34.89
CA GLY A 546 0.36 -18.08 35.01
C GLY A 546 1.04 -18.47 33.69
N TYR A 547 0.86 -17.68 32.63
CA TYR A 547 1.38 -17.96 31.29
C TYR A 547 2.86 -17.59 31.17
N ALA A 548 3.67 -18.47 30.57
CA ALA A 548 5.07 -18.20 30.25
C ALA A 548 5.56 -19.00 29.03
N ALA A 549 5.61 -18.38 27.86
CA ALA A 549 6.24 -18.93 26.66
C ALA A 549 7.72 -18.51 26.58
N LYS A 550 8.60 -19.42 26.16
CA LYS A 550 10.07 -19.21 26.16
C LYS A 550 10.69 -19.71 24.87
N GLY A 551 11.72 -19.00 24.40
CA GLY A 551 12.45 -19.37 23.19
C GLY A 551 13.83 -18.72 23.14
N GLN A 552 14.66 -19.16 22.20
CA GLN A 552 15.98 -18.57 21.96
C GLN A 552 15.98 -17.91 20.58
N ALA A 553 16.07 -16.59 20.56
CA ALA A 553 16.32 -15.84 19.34
C ALA A 553 17.81 -15.88 18.99
N GLN A 554 18.11 -15.95 17.70
CA GLN A 554 19.46 -15.82 17.13
C GLN A 554 19.35 -14.81 15.99
N SER A 555 20.12 -13.72 16.07
CA SER A 555 20.27 -12.78 14.95
C SER A 555 21.23 -13.34 13.90
N ALA A 556 21.04 -12.95 12.64
CA ALA A 556 21.96 -13.27 11.57
C ALA A 556 23.29 -12.50 11.70
N PRO A 557 24.37 -12.92 11.00
CA PRO A 557 25.57 -12.11 10.85
C PRO A 557 25.30 -10.81 10.08
N ALA A 558 25.97 -9.72 10.45
CA ALA A 558 25.90 -8.46 9.71
C ALA A 558 26.85 -8.47 8.51
N ALA A 559 26.29 -8.38 7.32
CA ALA A 559 27.06 -8.09 6.12
C ALA A 559 27.61 -6.65 6.15
N ARG A 560 28.77 -6.46 5.51
CA ARG A 560 29.41 -5.15 5.29
C ARG A 560 29.33 -4.81 3.81
N PRO A 561 29.15 -3.52 3.45
CA PRO A 561 29.07 -3.10 2.07
C PRO A 561 30.43 -3.31 1.39
N ALA A 562 30.44 -3.93 0.21
CA ALA A 562 31.61 -3.93 -0.65
C ALA A 562 31.72 -2.60 -1.41
N ALA A 563 32.93 -2.24 -1.81
CA ALA A 563 33.13 -1.10 -2.69
C ALA A 563 32.59 -1.42 -4.09
N ASN A 564 32.02 -0.40 -4.75
CA ASN A 564 31.43 -0.48 -6.10
C ASN A 564 30.23 -1.43 -6.29
N THR A 565 29.68 -2.03 -5.24
CA THR A 565 28.40 -2.78 -5.28
C THR A 565 27.24 -1.91 -4.78
N TRP A 566 26.03 -2.19 -5.24
CA TRP A 566 24.81 -1.60 -4.66
C TRP A 566 24.41 -2.35 -3.38
N PHE A 567 23.89 -1.62 -2.41
CA PHE A 567 23.38 -2.16 -1.14
C PHE A 567 22.33 -1.23 -0.54
N VAL A 568 21.40 -1.78 0.26
CA VAL A 568 20.50 -1.03 1.12
C VAL A 568 21.18 -0.82 2.48
N LEU A 569 21.14 0.41 3.00
CA LEU A 569 21.77 0.78 4.27
C LEU A 569 20.73 0.79 5.40
N THR A 570 20.53 -0.36 6.04
CA THR A 570 19.54 -0.59 7.11
C THR A 570 20.02 -0.12 8.47
N ASN A 571 19.15 0.50 9.27
CA ASN A 571 19.50 1.05 10.58
C ASN A 571 19.50 -0.01 11.69
N SER A 572 20.60 -0.10 12.45
CA SER A 572 20.73 -1.16 13.46
C SER A 572 19.85 -0.98 14.71
N LEU A 573 19.16 0.15 14.87
CA LEU A 573 18.15 0.30 15.92
C LEU A 573 16.79 -0.24 15.46
N THR A 574 16.28 0.24 14.32
CA THR A 574 14.89 -0.03 13.92
C THR A 574 14.72 -1.32 13.12
N GLY A 575 15.83 -1.95 12.71
CA GLY A 575 15.86 -3.29 12.11
C GLY A 575 15.59 -3.29 10.61
N ASP A 576 14.46 -2.70 10.19
CA ASP A 576 13.91 -2.87 8.85
C ASP A 576 13.64 -1.52 8.15
N ASP A 577 14.15 -0.40 8.69
CA ASP A 577 14.13 0.89 8.01
C ASP A 577 15.55 1.25 7.53
N ALA A 578 15.61 1.88 6.37
CA ALA A 578 16.83 2.17 5.63
C ALA A 578 17.05 3.67 5.47
N ALA A 579 18.29 4.04 5.11
CA ALA A 579 18.58 5.35 4.56
C ALA A 579 17.90 5.48 3.19
N ASP A 580 17.00 6.44 3.06
CA ASP A 580 16.12 6.66 1.90
C ASP A 580 16.34 8.07 1.34
N LEU A 581 16.58 8.20 0.03
CA LEU A 581 16.62 9.50 -0.64
C LEU A 581 15.18 9.98 -0.91
N TYR A 582 14.73 10.97 -0.13
CA TYR A 582 13.32 11.34 -0.04
C TYR A 582 12.64 11.48 -1.41
N ALA A 583 11.61 10.65 -1.63
CA ALA A 583 10.77 10.59 -2.82
C ALA A 583 11.53 10.38 -4.15
N ALA A 584 12.72 9.77 -4.12
CA ALA A 584 13.64 9.63 -5.25
C ALA A 584 14.00 10.97 -5.94
N ARG A 585 13.72 12.12 -5.31
CA ARG A 585 13.86 13.45 -5.92
C ARG A 585 15.30 13.69 -6.36
N SER A 586 15.49 14.36 -7.49
CA SER A 586 16.83 14.53 -8.11
C SER A 586 17.53 15.87 -7.81
N ALA A 587 16.88 16.78 -7.07
CA ALA A 587 17.43 18.09 -6.73
C ALA A 587 18.64 18.01 -5.77
N ASN A 588 19.63 18.90 -5.95
CA ASN A 588 20.66 19.09 -4.92
C ASN A 588 19.99 19.65 -3.66
N GLY A 589 20.35 19.13 -2.49
CA GLY A 589 19.69 19.47 -1.23
C GLY A 589 18.55 18.54 -0.82
N THR A 590 18.08 17.61 -1.68
CA THR A 590 17.10 16.58 -1.25
C THR A 590 17.67 15.83 -0.03
N PRO A 591 16.93 15.74 1.09
CA PRO A 591 17.39 15.07 2.29
C PRO A 591 17.48 13.55 2.13
N VAL A 592 18.35 12.94 2.93
CA VAL A 592 18.30 11.51 3.23
C VAL A 592 17.51 11.32 4.52
N THR A 593 16.46 10.52 4.45
CA THR A 593 15.54 10.20 5.55
C THR A 593 15.73 8.77 6.03
N LEU A 594 15.14 8.44 7.18
CA LEU A 594 14.85 7.07 7.58
C LEU A 594 13.48 6.68 7.03
N GLY A 595 13.39 5.60 6.26
CA GLY A 595 12.15 5.10 5.65
C GLY A 595 12.10 3.57 5.63
N GLY A 596 10.89 2.99 5.60
CA GLY A 596 10.72 1.53 5.64
C GLY A 596 11.35 0.84 4.43
N THR A 597 12.04 -0.29 4.65
CA THR A 597 12.78 -0.96 3.57
C THR A 597 11.84 -1.47 2.47
N ASP A 598 11.98 -0.92 1.27
CA ASP A 598 11.24 -1.34 0.08
C ASP A 598 12.14 -1.99 -0.99
N GLY A 599 13.45 -1.69 -0.95
CA GLY A 599 14.49 -2.17 -1.88
C GLY A 599 14.65 -1.32 -3.14
N ASN A 600 13.84 -0.26 -3.29
CA ASN A 600 13.79 0.60 -4.46
C ASN A 600 15.05 1.49 -4.57
N ALA A 601 15.28 2.08 -5.74
CA ALA A 601 16.53 2.75 -6.09
C ALA A 601 16.87 3.98 -5.21
N GLN A 602 15.90 4.56 -4.51
CA GLN A 602 16.13 5.64 -3.56
C GLN A 602 16.76 5.17 -2.25
N GLN A 603 16.64 3.89 -1.91
CA GLN A 603 17.27 3.25 -0.74
C GLN A 603 18.58 2.53 -1.06
N GLN A 604 18.96 2.49 -2.35
CA GLN A 604 20.15 1.80 -2.81
C GLN A 604 21.34 2.75 -2.97
N TRP A 605 22.43 2.36 -2.33
CA TRP A 605 23.66 3.13 -2.22
C TRP A 605 24.87 2.33 -2.70
N LYS A 606 25.92 3.04 -3.12
CA LYS A 606 27.20 2.44 -3.52
C LYS A 606 28.36 3.24 -2.95
N LEU A 607 29.32 2.54 -2.34
CA LEU A 607 30.57 3.12 -1.90
C LEU A 607 31.55 3.19 -3.07
N VAL A 608 31.77 4.40 -3.59
CA VAL A 608 32.74 4.66 -4.65
C VAL A 608 34.07 5.09 -4.01
N PRO A 609 35.19 4.40 -4.27
CA PRO A 609 36.50 4.77 -3.72
C PRO A 609 36.89 6.23 -4.04
N ALA A 610 37.33 6.96 -3.01
CA ALA A 610 37.56 8.40 -3.05
C ALA A 610 38.99 8.81 -2.68
N GLY A 611 39.91 7.85 -2.55
CA GLY A 611 41.28 8.05 -2.09
C GLY A 611 41.43 8.11 -0.57
N ALA A 612 42.65 7.90 -0.07
CA ALA A 612 43.01 7.95 1.36
C ALA A 612 42.08 7.12 2.28
N ASP A 613 41.71 5.92 1.84
CA ASP A 613 40.75 5.01 2.49
C ASP A 613 39.40 5.67 2.81
N THR A 614 38.95 6.57 1.93
CA THR A 614 37.62 7.18 1.98
C THR A 614 36.75 6.74 0.81
N PHE A 615 35.44 6.93 0.96
CA PHE A 615 34.42 6.66 -0.06
C PHE A 615 33.51 7.86 -0.26
N SER A 616 32.97 8.00 -1.47
CA SER A 616 31.75 8.77 -1.71
C SER A 616 30.56 7.80 -1.70
N LEU A 617 29.46 8.16 -1.04
CA LEU A 617 28.24 7.36 -0.99
C LEU A 617 27.29 7.83 -2.11
N GLN A 618 27.21 7.06 -3.20
CA GLN A 618 26.41 7.38 -4.39
C GLN A 618 25.01 6.76 -4.32
N SER A 619 23.97 7.49 -4.69
CA SER A 619 22.59 7.00 -4.86
C SER A 619 22.39 6.29 -6.20
N LYS A 620 21.61 5.20 -6.22
CA LYS A 620 21.19 4.52 -7.46
C LYS A 620 20.16 5.33 -8.24
N ALA A 621 19.18 5.93 -7.54
CA ALA A 621 18.11 6.74 -8.17
C ALA A 621 18.62 7.94 -8.96
N THR A 622 19.69 8.61 -8.52
CA THR A 622 20.12 9.91 -9.09
C THR A 622 21.57 9.97 -9.57
N GLY A 623 22.40 8.98 -9.21
CA GLY A 623 23.85 9.01 -9.46
C GLY A 623 24.62 10.08 -8.66
N LYS A 624 23.94 10.90 -7.85
CA LYS A 624 24.53 11.92 -6.97
C LYS A 624 25.04 11.30 -5.67
N CYS A 625 25.78 12.07 -4.87
CA CYS A 625 26.38 11.58 -3.65
C CYS A 625 25.85 12.29 -2.39
N VAL A 626 25.79 11.55 -1.29
CA VAL A 626 25.37 12.06 0.03
C VAL A 626 26.50 12.86 0.68
N GLY A 627 26.16 14.02 1.25
CA GLY A 627 27.04 14.86 2.05
C GLY A 627 26.27 15.66 3.11
N PRO A 628 26.98 16.39 4.00
CA PRO A 628 26.34 17.29 4.94
C PRO A 628 25.69 18.48 4.20
N LEU A 629 24.55 18.94 4.72
CA LEU A 629 23.90 20.19 4.31
C LEU A 629 24.90 21.36 4.33
N GLY A 630 25.05 22.05 3.20
CA GLY A 630 26.01 23.16 3.05
C GLY A 630 27.49 22.72 2.95
N GLY A 631 27.78 21.44 2.74
CA GLY A 631 29.11 20.89 2.46
C GLY A 631 30.08 20.81 3.66
N ASN A 632 29.77 21.49 4.77
CA ASN A 632 30.62 21.52 5.95
C ASN A 632 30.21 20.46 6.98
N PRO A 633 31.08 19.48 7.32
CA PRO A 633 30.75 18.44 8.29
C PRO A 633 30.77 18.98 9.72
N VAL A 634 29.59 19.36 10.23
CA VAL A 634 29.38 19.82 11.61
C VAL A 634 28.29 19.00 12.31
N ALA A 635 28.41 18.83 13.63
CA ALA A 635 27.39 18.13 14.40
C ALA A 635 26.03 18.85 14.28
N GLY A 636 24.98 18.07 14.05
CA GLY A 636 23.62 18.51 13.74
C GLY A 636 23.36 18.81 12.26
N ALA A 637 24.34 18.72 11.35
CA ALA A 637 24.06 18.92 9.92
C ALA A 637 23.26 17.74 9.34
N PRO A 638 22.07 17.96 8.73
CA PRO A 638 21.37 16.91 8.00
C PRO A 638 22.19 16.39 6.82
N LEU A 639 21.90 15.18 6.39
CA LEU A 639 22.43 14.61 5.16
C LEU A 639 21.52 14.95 3.98
N VAL A 640 22.14 15.38 2.89
CA VAL A 640 21.48 15.70 1.62
C VAL A 640 22.29 15.14 0.46
N GLN A 641 21.65 14.96 -0.69
CA GLN A 641 22.41 14.69 -1.93
C GLN A 641 22.99 15.97 -2.54
N GLY A 642 24.10 15.81 -3.26
CA GLY A 642 24.68 16.83 -4.11
C GLY A 642 25.71 16.24 -5.07
N ASP A 643 26.44 17.11 -5.77
CA ASP A 643 27.49 16.70 -6.70
C ASP A 643 28.61 15.94 -5.96
N CYS A 644 29.09 14.84 -6.54
CA CYS A 644 30.03 13.94 -5.85
C CYS A 644 31.40 14.55 -5.50
N SER A 645 31.74 15.72 -6.06
CA SER A 645 32.88 16.56 -5.65
C SER A 645 32.64 17.32 -4.34
N ALA A 646 31.39 17.70 -4.07
CA ALA A 646 30.94 18.38 -2.85
C ALA A 646 30.32 17.43 -1.80
N GLY A 647 30.06 16.17 -2.18
CA GLY A 647 29.57 15.12 -1.30
C GLY A 647 30.53 14.76 -0.16
N GLY A 648 30.00 14.07 0.84
CA GLY A 648 30.78 13.62 2.00
C GLY A 648 31.87 12.62 1.61
N ARG A 649 33.02 12.74 2.27
CA ARG A 649 34.09 11.73 2.24
C ARG A 649 33.97 10.84 3.48
N TRP A 650 33.57 9.60 3.28
CA TRP A 650 33.14 8.68 4.31
C TRP A 650 34.19 7.62 4.65
N ARG A 651 34.22 7.18 5.90
CA ARG A 651 34.98 6.04 6.41
C ARG A 651 34.06 5.10 7.18
N LEU A 652 34.33 3.81 7.09
CA LEU A 652 33.60 2.76 7.80
C LEU A 652 34.32 2.42 9.10
N PHE A 653 33.58 2.36 10.22
CA PHE A 653 34.10 1.93 11.52
C PHE A 653 33.24 0.80 12.07
N ALA A 654 33.82 -0.32 12.51
CA ALA A 654 33.06 -1.40 13.13
C ALA A 654 32.37 -0.93 14.43
N THR A 655 31.18 -1.46 14.71
CA THR A 655 30.46 -1.29 15.98
C THR A 655 29.91 -2.63 16.45
N ASP A 656 29.47 -2.70 17.71
CA ASP A 656 28.83 -3.89 18.29
C ASP A 656 27.50 -4.28 17.58
N TYR A 657 27.00 -3.43 16.67
CA TYR A 657 25.73 -3.57 15.97
C TYR A 657 25.86 -3.55 14.43
N GLY A 658 27.10 -3.67 13.90
CA GLY A 658 27.38 -3.57 12.47
C GLY A 658 28.54 -2.62 12.18
N PHE A 659 28.26 -1.49 11.53
CA PHE A 659 29.24 -0.43 11.28
C PHE A 659 28.65 0.98 11.40
N SER A 660 29.50 1.96 11.63
CA SER A 660 29.18 3.39 11.64
C SER A 660 29.84 4.04 10.43
N LEU A 661 29.06 4.73 9.61
CA LEU A 661 29.56 5.58 8.52
C LEU A 661 29.95 6.94 9.12
N ARG A 662 31.20 7.37 8.94
CA ARG A 662 31.71 8.60 9.56
C ARG A 662 32.43 9.52 8.58
N THR A 663 32.37 10.83 8.82
CA THR A 663 33.11 11.81 8.02
C THR A 663 34.61 11.67 8.25
N SER A 664 35.39 11.75 7.17
CA SER A 664 36.87 11.74 7.23
C SER A 664 37.44 12.94 7.99
N VAL A 665 36.77 14.10 7.92
CA VAL A 665 37.06 15.31 8.71
C VAL A 665 36.13 15.33 9.93
N GLY A 666 36.68 15.52 11.13
CA GLY A 666 35.92 15.60 12.38
C GLY A 666 35.40 14.27 12.96
N GLY A 667 35.33 13.19 12.15
CA GLY A 667 34.94 11.86 12.63
C GLY A 667 33.47 11.73 13.05
N LEU A 668 32.59 12.62 12.57
CA LEU A 668 31.17 12.66 12.91
C LEU A 668 30.46 11.46 12.29
N ALA A 669 29.61 10.79 13.07
CA ALA A 669 28.85 9.63 12.64
C ALA A 669 27.52 10.02 11.98
N VAL A 670 27.12 9.26 10.96
CA VAL A 670 25.75 9.29 10.43
C VAL A 670 24.83 8.56 11.40
N GLY A 671 23.79 9.24 11.86
CA GLY A 671 22.71 8.65 12.66
C GLY A 671 21.35 9.28 12.39
N VAL A 672 20.31 8.69 12.96
CA VAL A 672 18.93 9.20 12.90
C VAL A 672 18.84 10.51 13.69
N GLY A 673 18.38 11.58 13.02
CA GLY A 673 18.29 12.95 13.55
C GLY A 673 16.99 13.28 14.27
N SER A 674 16.97 14.48 14.88
CA SER A 674 15.80 15.04 15.57
C SER A 674 14.83 15.77 14.64
N GLN A 675 15.29 16.31 13.50
CA GLN A 675 14.42 16.95 12.52
C GLN A 675 13.65 15.91 11.69
N ARG A 676 12.42 16.25 11.31
CA ARG A 676 11.61 15.51 10.32
C ARG A 676 11.50 16.27 9.01
N PHE A 677 11.29 15.55 7.92
CA PHE A 677 10.89 16.07 6.62
C PHE A 677 9.64 15.31 6.16
N GLY A 678 8.49 15.97 6.23
CA GLY A 678 7.19 15.29 6.20
C GLY A 678 7.02 14.38 7.42
N GLU A 679 6.53 13.16 7.21
CA GLU A 679 6.37 12.16 8.26
C GLU A 679 7.71 11.48 8.64
N ALA A 680 8.76 11.53 7.81
CA ALA A 680 10.02 10.80 8.02
C ALA A 680 11.07 11.58 8.83
N ARG A 681 11.92 10.88 9.60
CA ARG A 681 13.09 11.49 10.28
C ARG A 681 14.25 11.72 9.31
N LEU A 682 14.95 12.85 9.45
CA LEU A 682 16.20 13.10 8.72
C LEU A 682 17.35 12.25 9.26
N LEU A 683 18.31 11.91 8.40
CA LEU A 683 19.64 11.48 8.85
C LEU A 683 20.53 12.70 9.06
N ALA A 684 21.34 12.69 10.11
CA ALA A 684 22.19 13.82 10.48
C ALA A 684 23.58 13.38 10.98
N LEU A 685 24.55 14.30 10.89
CA LEU A 685 25.87 14.13 11.47
C LEU A 685 25.85 14.36 12.98
N GLN A 686 26.43 13.43 13.73
CA GLN A 686 26.41 13.43 15.19
C GLN A 686 27.81 13.15 15.76
N SER A 687 28.05 13.56 17.00
CA SER A 687 29.24 13.11 17.73
C SER A 687 29.22 11.58 17.84
N PRO A 688 30.33 10.87 17.52
CA PRO A 688 30.34 9.42 17.48
C PRO A 688 30.17 8.82 18.89
N GLY A 689 29.12 8.03 19.07
CA GLY A 689 28.81 7.31 20.30
C GLY A 689 28.85 5.79 20.11
N ARG A 690 28.25 5.07 21.07
CA ARG A 690 27.95 3.62 20.99
C ARG A 690 26.45 3.34 20.83
N THR A 691 25.71 4.28 20.26
CA THR A 691 24.25 4.18 20.07
C THR A 691 23.92 3.35 18.83
N ARG A 692 22.75 2.67 18.85
CA ARG A 692 22.33 1.82 17.74
C ARG A 692 21.88 2.63 16.53
N HIS A 693 21.24 3.78 16.74
CA HIS A 693 20.81 4.66 15.65
C HIS A 693 21.97 5.28 14.84
N GLN A 694 23.22 5.21 15.33
CA GLN A 694 24.45 5.58 14.59
C GLN A 694 25.17 4.37 13.96
N SER A 695 24.60 3.18 14.12
CA SER A 695 25.08 1.92 13.54
C SER A 695 24.12 1.49 12.43
N TRP A 696 24.71 0.83 11.45
CA TRP A 696 24.06 0.41 10.22
C TRP A 696 24.56 -0.99 9.83
N THR A 697 23.74 -1.69 9.05
CA THR A 697 24.11 -2.91 8.33
C THR A 697 23.87 -2.68 6.83
N ALA A 698 24.41 -3.56 5.98
CA ALA A 698 24.27 -3.44 4.53
C ALA A 698 23.70 -4.73 3.95
N LEU A 699 22.52 -4.64 3.35
CA LEU A 699 21.89 -5.74 2.61
C LEU A 699 22.22 -5.60 1.11
N PRO A 700 22.44 -6.69 0.36
CA PRO A 700 22.54 -6.62 -1.11
C PRO A 700 21.31 -5.92 -1.72
N GLY A 701 21.51 -5.14 -2.79
CA GLY A 701 20.46 -4.40 -3.51
C GLY A 701 20.57 -4.50 -5.03
#